data_AF-A0A7N2LK86-F1
#
_entry.id   AF-A0A7N2LK86-F1
#
_cell.length_a   1.000
_cell.length_b   1.000
_cell.length_c   1.000
_cell.angle_alpha   90.00
_cell.angle_beta   90.00
_cell.angle_gamma   90.00
#
_symmetry.space_group_name_H-M   'P 1'
#
loop_
_entity.id
_entity.type
_entity.pdbx_description
1 polymer ?
#
loop_
_entity_poly.entity_id
_entity_poly.type
_entity_poly.pdbx_seq_one_letter_code
_entity_poly.pdbx_strand_id
1 'polypeptide(L)'
;MMLGRRLFGAIYRFLKHFRDSSTASQSEDGLVKEGKYEIAIKRVNARDVFDYDSDLYTRMVRYPLEVLAIFGIVLMNMVGRINPLFENHIQTRIFNLKSSTSVRNLNPSDVEVTTQILLLQIEGMDYSGWDAPSIWILQCLRRNSSLDTFSLPHLILHSQLPFPSSLSSSLSSMPPCSALLHFSKSFSLDKSASGYDPSYPKTASWQEDKHCCSWDGVECDKNTSHVVGLDLTSSWLFGHFHSNSTLFFLPNLRRLNLADNNFNLSRIPSEIGNFKSLTHLNLSFSVFSGQTPFEISQLSSLVLLDLRGNLLQGPFPTLNFTSLHFMFFSKNKFTGEIPSFICDAIYLRVLDLSHNNLSGMIPKCLVNSTALSVLDLRMNGLHGTIPAIFAKGNNFRNINLNGNQLEGPLPQSLVNCTDLEVLDLGNNKINGAFPYWLGSLQKLQVLVIRSNRFQGRIGNPKTKFPFPNLRIIDISNNQFNGPLPITYFEYLKAMMNVDESGVARPYMGDSYYQDSLNIMMKGQYIEMERVLTILTSIDFSNNSFKGEMPKRIGRLKSLKGLNFSHNNLIGHIPPSIGNLTNLEWLDLSFNKLDGEISSQLADLTWLEVLKLSHNQLTGHIPSGTQFNTFNNDSYTENLGLCGFPLSRTCDNHEAKQPPPSTLQQDENLEHENGFGWQAVSIGYACGTIFGMLMGFFMFKIGRPKCLVRMVKLEQHIMLRRLKKNAHKRDGRR
;
A
#
# COMPACT_ATOMS: atom_id res chain seq x y z
N MET A 1 19.23 37.33 18.27
CA MET A 1 19.97 37.43 16.98
C MET A 1 21.40 36.87 16.99
N MET A 2 22.10 36.74 18.14
CA MET A 2 23.46 36.13 18.17
C MET A 2 23.50 34.59 18.25
N LEU A 3 22.46 33.92 18.75
CA LEU A 3 22.42 32.44 18.79
C LEU A 3 22.18 31.81 17.40
N GLY A 4 21.40 32.48 16.54
CA GLY A 4 21.12 32.02 15.17
C GLY A 4 22.34 32.06 14.24
N ARG A 5 23.27 33.01 14.42
CA ARG A 5 24.51 33.06 13.63
C ARG A 5 25.51 31.95 14.00
N ARG A 6 25.49 31.46 15.25
CA ARG A 6 26.35 30.34 15.69
C ARG A 6 25.82 28.98 15.21
N LEU A 7 24.50 28.82 15.15
CA LEU A 7 23.85 27.61 14.65
C LEU A 7 24.01 27.46 13.13
N PHE A 8 23.85 28.55 12.38
CA PHE A 8 24.02 28.55 10.92
C PHE A 8 25.49 28.28 10.50
N GLY A 9 26.45 28.80 11.27
CA GLY A 9 27.88 28.52 11.07
C GLY A 9 28.30 27.09 11.43
N ALA A 10 27.60 26.41 12.34
CA ALA A 10 27.85 25.01 12.67
C ALA A 10 27.29 24.06 11.58
N ILE A 11 26.10 24.35 11.07
CA ILE A 11 25.44 23.58 10.01
C ILE A 11 26.21 23.73 8.69
N TYR A 12 26.70 24.93 8.36
CA TYR A 12 27.51 25.15 7.15
C TYR A 12 28.86 24.42 7.19
N ARG A 13 29.49 24.30 8.38
CA ARG A 13 30.74 23.54 8.56
C ARG A 13 30.53 22.03 8.48
N PHE A 14 29.40 21.54 9.01
CA PHE A 14 29.03 20.14 8.93
C PHE A 14 28.72 19.68 7.49
N LEU A 15 27.99 20.50 6.73
CA LEU A 15 27.67 20.21 5.33
C LEU A 15 28.88 20.32 4.40
N LYS A 16 29.84 21.21 4.70
CA LYS A 16 31.10 21.31 3.95
C LYS A 16 32.00 20.09 4.18
N HIS A 17 32.04 19.56 5.40
CA HIS A 17 32.82 18.36 5.73
C HIS A 17 32.27 17.09 5.06
N PHE A 18 30.95 17.00 4.86
CA PHE A 18 30.30 15.91 4.12
C PHE A 18 30.50 15.98 2.60
N ARG A 19 30.64 17.19 2.06
CA ARG A 19 30.93 17.40 0.63
C ARG A 19 32.36 17.01 0.28
N ASP A 20 33.32 17.39 1.13
CA ASP A 20 34.75 17.18 0.89
C ASP A 20 35.23 15.74 1.19
N SER A 21 34.39 14.89 1.82
CA SER A 21 34.66 13.45 2.04
C SER A 21 34.10 12.54 0.94
N SER A 22 33.37 13.07 -0.04
CA SER A 22 32.81 12.32 -1.17
C SER A 22 33.66 12.35 -2.46
N THR A 23 34.77 13.10 -2.47
CA THR A 23 35.60 13.34 -3.67
C THR A 23 37.00 12.71 -3.62
N ALA A 24 37.23 11.69 -2.79
CA ALA A 24 38.51 10.98 -2.72
C ALA A 24 38.34 9.45 -2.82
N SER A 25 38.23 8.91 -4.03
CA SER A 25 38.82 7.62 -4.43
C SER A 25 38.48 7.28 -5.90
N GLN A 26 39.28 7.83 -6.82
CA GLN A 26 39.46 7.27 -8.16
C GLN A 26 40.93 7.42 -8.53
N SER A 27 41.66 6.31 -8.66
CA SER A 27 42.79 6.19 -9.59
C SER A 27 43.27 4.74 -9.73
N GLU A 28 43.38 4.34 -11.00
CA GLU A 28 44.31 3.39 -11.63
C GLU A 28 43.87 1.98 -12.07
N ASP A 29 43.98 1.83 -13.41
CA ASP A 29 43.84 0.68 -14.30
C ASP A 29 45.11 -0.20 -14.38
N GLY A 30 44.95 -1.44 -14.88
CA GLY A 30 45.93 -2.02 -15.83
C GLY A 30 46.22 -3.54 -15.81
N LEU A 31 45.60 -4.28 -16.78
CA LEU A 31 46.14 -5.34 -17.70
C LEU A 31 46.81 -6.62 -17.10
N VAL A 32 46.73 -7.89 -17.58
CA VAL A 32 46.30 -8.55 -18.84
C VAL A 32 46.38 -10.11 -18.70
N LYS A 33 45.45 -10.86 -19.38
CA LYS A 33 45.46 -12.28 -19.90
C LYS A 33 45.77 -13.47 -18.94
N GLU A 34 45.21 -14.69 -19.03
CA GLU A 34 44.66 -15.49 -20.14
C GLU A 34 43.83 -16.72 -19.61
N GLY A 35 42.75 -17.09 -20.33
CA GLY A 35 42.29 -18.48 -20.58
C GLY A 35 41.88 -19.45 -19.46
N LYS A 36 40.57 -19.56 -19.19
CA LYS A 36 39.81 -20.83 -19.01
C LYS A 36 38.31 -20.54 -18.89
N TYR A 37 37.48 -21.27 -19.64
CA TYR A 37 36.02 -21.18 -19.55
C TYR A 37 35.54 -21.75 -18.21
N GLU A 38 35.16 -20.85 -17.29
CA GLU A 38 34.46 -21.15 -16.05
C GLU A 38 33.19 -20.29 -15.98
N ILE A 39 32.11 -20.93 -15.53
CA ILE A 39 30.77 -20.36 -15.36
C ILE A 39 30.85 -19.23 -14.33
N ALA A 40 30.74 -17.98 -14.77
CA ALA A 40 30.74 -16.81 -13.90
C ALA A 40 29.40 -16.71 -13.15
N ILE A 41 29.37 -17.22 -11.91
CA ILE A 41 28.49 -16.70 -10.86
C ILE A 41 28.95 -15.26 -10.60
N LYS A 42 28.16 -14.27 -11.04
CA LYS A 42 28.33 -12.89 -10.58
C LYS A 42 28.14 -12.87 -9.07
N ARG A 43 29.25 -12.77 -8.32
CA ARG A 43 29.25 -12.19 -6.97
C ARG A 43 28.73 -10.77 -7.10
N VAL A 44 27.50 -10.56 -6.63
CA VAL A 44 26.91 -9.23 -6.45
C VAL A 44 27.76 -8.51 -5.41
N ASN A 45 28.60 -7.59 -5.87
CA ASN A 45 29.24 -6.61 -5.02
C ASN A 45 28.14 -5.65 -4.52
N ALA A 46 28.26 -5.17 -3.28
CA ALA A 46 27.31 -4.33 -2.56
C ALA A 46 27.17 -2.89 -3.12
N ARG A 47 27.11 -2.75 -4.44
CA ARG A 47 26.74 -1.53 -5.18
C ARG A 47 25.58 -1.73 -6.16
N ASP A 48 25.10 -2.97 -6.38
CA ASP A 48 23.91 -3.25 -7.21
C ASP A 48 22.62 -3.45 -6.37
N VAL A 49 22.62 -3.05 -5.10
CA VAL A 49 21.46 -3.12 -4.17
C VAL A 49 20.93 -1.72 -3.80
N PHE A 50 21.46 -0.67 -4.43
CA PHE A 50 20.95 0.69 -4.31
C PHE A 50 20.75 1.32 -5.69
N ASP A 51 19.89 0.71 -6.51
CA ASP A 51 19.36 1.41 -7.67
C ASP A 51 17.98 0.88 -8.06
N TYR A 52 17.03 0.95 -7.12
CA TYR A 52 15.58 0.89 -7.39
C TYR A 52 14.80 1.48 -6.20
N ASP A 53 15.19 2.69 -5.78
CA ASP A 53 14.41 3.48 -4.80
C ASP A 53 14.39 4.97 -5.15
N SER A 54 14.02 5.26 -6.41
CA SER A 54 13.84 6.63 -6.94
C SER A 54 12.55 7.31 -6.43
N ASP A 55 11.70 6.63 -5.65
CA ASP A 55 10.41 7.17 -5.19
C ASP A 55 10.49 7.73 -3.75
N LEU A 56 11.51 7.36 -2.98
CA LEU A 56 11.76 7.92 -1.65
C LEU A 56 12.52 9.26 -1.70
N TYR A 57 13.44 9.44 -2.64
CA TYR A 57 14.21 10.69 -2.81
C TYR A 57 13.33 11.84 -3.33
N THR A 58 12.37 11.53 -4.22
CA THR A 58 11.43 12.51 -4.78
C THR A 58 10.38 12.96 -3.74
N ARG A 59 10.07 12.13 -2.74
CA ARG A 59 9.19 12.46 -1.61
C ARG A 59 9.88 13.27 -0.50
N MET A 60 11.20 13.22 -0.36
CA MET A 60 11.92 14.01 0.66
C MET A 60 12.27 15.44 0.23
N VAL A 61 12.30 15.74 -1.08
CA VAL A 61 12.67 17.09 -1.56
C VAL A 61 11.46 18.02 -1.77
N ARG A 62 10.22 17.54 -1.72
CA ARG A 62 9.00 18.39 -1.85
C ARG A 62 8.47 18.99 -0.55
N TYR A 63 8.79 18.42 0.60
CA TYR A 63 8.30 18.92 1.89
C TYR A 63 8.93 20.23 2.44
N PRO A 64 10.09 20.75 1.97
CA PRO A 64 10.60 22.03 2.49
C PRO A 64 9.94 23.28 1.88
N LEU A 65 9.32 23.19 0.70
CA LEU A 65 8.80 24.35 -0.03
C LEU A 65 7.38 24.76 0.41
N GLU A 66 6.53 23.81 0.80
CA GLU A 66 5.20 24.11 1.33
C GLU A 66 5.25 24.68 2.75
N VAL A 67 6.26 24.28 3.55
CA VAL A 67 6.48 24.80 4.91
C VAL A 67 6.98 26.25 4.89
N LEU A 68 7.76 26.65 3.88
CA LEU A 68 8.20 28.04 3.69
C LEU A 68 7.07 28.98 3.23
N ALA A 69 6.13 28.48 2.42
CA ALA A 69 4.96 29.26 2.00
C ALA A 69 3.98 29.53 3.16
N ILE A 70 3.79 28.54 4.03
CA ILE A 70 2.95 28.67 5.24
C ILE A 70 3.60 29.62 6.25
N PHE A 71 4.92 29.59 6.40
CA PHE A 71 5.64 30.54 7.26
C PHE A 71 5.55 32.00 6.75
N GLY A 72 5.54 32.21 5.43
CA GLY A 72 5.36 33.54 4.82
C GLY A 72 3.97 34.14 5.06
N ILE A 73 2.92 33.31 5.01
CA ILE A 73 1.53 33.73 5.27
C ILE A 73 1.31 34.04 6.75
N VAL A 74 1.98 33.31 7.65
CA VAL A 74 1.94 33.58 9.09
C VAL A 74 2.70 34.86 9.45
N LEU A 75 3.82 35.15 8.77
CA LEU A 75 4.59 36.37 8.99
C LEU A 75 3.87 37.63 8.49
N MET A 76 3.16 37.55 7.35
CA MET A 76 2.31 38.64 6.85
C MET A 76 1.12 38.95 7.78
N ASN A 77 0.54 37.91 8.39
CA ASN A 77 -0.51 38.08 9.41
C ASN A 77 0.00 38.65 10.75
N MET A 78 1.31 38.58 11.01
CA MET A 78 1.91 39.17 12.22
C MET A 78 2.25 40.66 12.06
N VAL A 79 2.51 41.16 10.84
CA VAL A 79 2.82 42.58 10.60
C VAL A 79 1.56 43.47 10.67
N GLY A 80 0.38 42.92 10.41
CA GLY A 80 -0.91 43.64 10.52
C GLY A 80 -1.39 43.95 11.95
N ARG A 81 -0.62 43.63 13.01
CA ARG A 81 -1.02 43.81 14.42
C ARG A 81 -0.18 44.81 15.22
N ILE A 82 0.49 45.75 14.56
CA ILE A 82 1.32 46.78 15.25
C ILE A 82 0.74 48.22 15.18
N ASN A 83 -0.44 48.49 14.59
CA ASN A 83 -0.99 49.86 14.58
C ASN A 83 -2.45 49.98 15.08
N PRO A 84 -2.71 50.49 16.31
CA PRO A 84 -4.04 50.52 16.93
C PRO A 84 -5.02 51.60 16.43
N LEU A 85 -4.66 52.41 15.41
CA LEU A 85 -5.51 53.52 14.94
C LEU A 85 -6.51 53.13 13.84
N PHE A 86 -6.45 51.91 13.31
CA PHE A 86 -7.27 51.48 12.17
C PHE A 86 -8.61 50.82 12.56
N GLU A 87 -8.76 50.36 13.80
CA GLU A 87 -9.90 49.53 14.21
C GLU A 87 -11.13 50.35 14.68
N ASN A 88 -10.92 51.58 15.17
CA ASN A 88 -12.01 52.40 15.71
C ASN A 88 -12.87 53.13 14.67
N HIS A 89 -12.40 53.29 13.43
CA HIS A 89 -13.17 54.00 12.41
C HIS A 89 -14.13 53.10 11.61
N ILE A 90 -13.85 51.78 11.56
CA ILE A 90 -14.65 50.79 10.84
C ILE A 90 -15.82 50.26 11.70
N GLN A 91 -15.59 50.07 13.00
CA GLN A 91 -16.63 49.60 13.95
C GLN A 91 -17.81 50.58 14.07
N THR A 92 -17.56 51.89 14.00
CA THR A 92 -18.60 52.93 14.16
C THR A 92 -19.48 53.08 12.91
N ARG A 93 -19.03 52.67 11.72
CA ARG A 93 -19.84 52.75 10.48
C ARG A 93 -20.56 51.46 10.11
N ILE A 94 -20.07 50.29 10.55
CA ILE A 94 -20.75 49.00 10.36
C ILE A 94 -21.99 48.87 11.26
N PHE A 95 -22.00 49.54 12.41
CA PHE A 95 -23.17 49.56 13.32
C PHE A 95 -24.39 50.27 12.71
N ASN A 96 -24.20 51.21 11.78
CA ASN A 96 -25.30 51.94 11.11
C ASN A 96 -25.88 51.23 9.89
N LEU A 97 -25.32 50.11 9.44
CA LEU A 97 -25.82 49.33 8.29
C LEU A 97 -26.69 48.13 8.69
N LYS A 98 -26.87 47.88 9.99
CA LYS A 98 -27.67 46.75 10.52
C LYS A 98 -29.10 47.12 10.96
N SER A 99 -29.55 48.36 10.77
CA SER A 99 -30.86 48.85 11.24
C SER A 99 -31.93 48.98 10.15
N SER A 100 -31.72 48.45 8.94
CA SER A 100 -32.69 48.57 7.84
C SER A 100 -32.94 47.24 7.13
N THR A 101 -34.17 46.74 7.28
CA THR A 101 -34.89 45.75 6.43
C THR A 101 -34.52 44.25 6.48
N SER A 102 -35.55 43.44 6.24
CA SER A 102 -35.75 42.03 6.60
C SER A 102 -35.75 41.09 5.38
N VAL A 103 -35.55 39.79 5.64
CA VAL A 103 -35.92 38.61 4.81
C VAL A 103 -34.91 38.04 3.78
N ARG A 104 -34.59 36.76 4.03
CA ARG A 104 -34.32 35.58 3.16
C ARG A 104 -33.89 35.76 1.69
N ASN A 105 -32.90 34.93 1.31
CA ASN A 105 -32.38 34.56 -0.01
C ASN A 105 -31.45 35.55 -0.72
N LEU A 106 -30.14 35.29 -0.69
CA LEU A 106 -29.17 35.81 -1.67
C LEU A 106 -28.16 34.70 -2.07
N ASN A 107 -27.82 34.69 -3.37
CA ASN A 107 -27.08 33.68 -4.13
C ASN A 107 -25.55 33.97 -4.14
N PRO A 108 -24.67 33.05 -4.61
CA PRO A 108 -23.21 33.15 -4.53
C PRO A 108 -22.51 34.26 -5.35
N SER A 109 -23.26 35.14 -6.03
CA SER A 109 -22.73 36.21 -6.88
C SER A 109 -22.48 37.55 -6.15
N ASP A 110 -22.80 37.66 -4.86
CA ASP A 110 -22.60 38.90 -4.08
C ASP A 110 -21.22 39.01 -3.38
N VAL A 111 -20.38 37.97 -3.48
CA VAL A 111 -19.03 37.94 -2.87
C VAL A 111 -17.99 38.67 -3.74
N GLU A 112 -18.26 38.83 -5.03
CA GLU A 112 -17.30 39.42 -5.97
C GLU A 112 -17.24 40.96 -5.86
N VAL A 113 -18.35 41.59 -5.47
CA VAL A 113 -18.47 43.05 -5.30
C VAL A 113 -17.70 43.55 -4.05
N THR A 114 -17.51 42.70 -3.04
CA THR A 114 -16.78 43.09 -1.82
C THR A 114 -15.26 43.18 -2.03
N THR A 115 -14.74 42.47 -3.03
CA THR A 115 -13.30 42.36 -3.29
C THR A 115 -12.77 43.54 -4.12
N GLN A 116 -13.59 44.10 -5.02
CA GLN A 116 -13.20 45.29 -5.81
C GLN A 116 -13.17 46.59 -5.00
N ILE A 117 -13.98 46.71 -3.95
CA ILE A 117 -14.00 47.90 -3.08
C ILE A 117 -12.72 48.01 -2.23
N LEU A 118 -12.08 46.89 -1.89
CA LEU A 118 -10.83 46.87 -1.11
C LEU A 118 -9.60 47.31 -1.93
N LEU A 119 -9.60 47.09 -3.25
CA LEU A 119 -8.46 47.41 -4.12
C LEU A 119 -8.38 48.91 -4.46
N LEU A 120 -9.51 49.61 -4.52
CA LEU A 120 -9.58 51.07 -4.77
C LEU A 120 -9.13 51.93 -3.58
N GLN A 121 -8.79 51.34 -2.42
CA GLN A 121 -8.37 52.08 -1.23
C GLN A 121 -6.86 52.09 -0.99
N ILE A 122 -6.06 51.46 -1.86
CA ILE A 122 -4.59 51.40 -1.74
C ILE A 122 -3.89 52.53 -2.53
N GLU A 123 -4.54 53.13 -3.53
CA GLU A 123 -3.92 54.13 -4.43
C GLU A 123 -3.68 55.53 -3.83
N GLY A 124 -3.95 55.74 -2.54
CA GLY A 124 -3.91 57.06 -1.89
C GLY A 124 -2.89 57.26 -0.77
N MET A 125 -1.92 56.34 -0.57
CA MET A 125 -0.99 56.43 0.58
C MET A 125 0.39 57.00 0.20
N ASP A 126 0.94 57.85 1.07
CA ASP A 126 2.31 58.39 0.96
C ASP A 126 3.34 57.36 1.45
N TYR A 127 4.37 57.09 0.64
CA TYR A 127 5.35 56.01 0.84
C TYR A 127 6.75 56.49 1.24
N SER A 128 6.88 57.76 1.62
CA SER A 128 8.15 58.42 1.94
C SER A 128 8.92 57.85 3.16
N GLY A 129 8.39 56.85 3.87
CA GLY A 129 9.02 56.21 5.04
C GLY A 129 9.24 54.69 4.96
N TRP A 130 9.10 54.08 3.78
CA TRP A 130 9.17 52.62 3.63
C TRP A 130 10.59 52.14 3.33
N ASP A 131 11.01 51.08 3.99
CA ASP A 131 12.28 50.40 3.80
C ASP A 131 12.30 49.55 2.50
N ALA A 132 13.47 49.47 1.85
CA ALA A 132 13.64 48.92 0.49
C ALA A 132 13.01 47.53 0.22
N PRO A 133 12.98 46.57 1.17
CA PRO A 133 12.31 45.28 0.97
C PRO A 133 10.78 45.41 0.84
N SER A 134 10.17 46.36 1.55
CA SER A 134 8.73 46.61 1.58
C SER A 134 8.26 47.23 0.26
N ILE A 135 9.09 48.11 -0.33
CA ILE A 135 8.89 48.65 -1.68
C ILE A 135 9.09 47.56 -2.75
N TRP A 136 10.03 46.65 -2.54
CA TRP A 136 10.29 45.52 -3.47
C TRP A 136 9.16 44.49 -3.49
N ILE A 137 8.50 44.25 -2.35
CA ILE A 137 7.30 43.39 -2.25
C ILE A 137 6.09 44.03 -2.93
N LEU A 138 5.88 45.34 -2.76
CA LEU A 138 4.84 46.09 -3.48
C LEU A 138 5.10 46.13 -4.99
N GLN A 139 6.36 46.24 -5.41
CA GLN A 139 6.75 46.14 -6.83
C GLN A 139 6.60 44.72 -7.38
N CYS A 140 6.82 43.67 -6.58
CA CYS A 140 6.52 42.28 -6.95
C CYS A 140 5.00 42.03 -7.08
N LEU A 141 4.19 42.61 -6.20
CA LEU A 141 2.72 42.54 -6.30
C LEU A 141 2.21 43.31 -7.53
N ARG A 142 2.82 44.44 -7.88
CA ARG A 142 2.54 45.21 -9.11
C ARG A 142 2.96 44.48 -10.40
N ARG A 143 3.97 43.61 -10.33
CA ARG A 143 4.48 42.81 -11.46
C ARG A 143 3.75 41.49 -11.67
N ASN A 144 2.96 41.04 -10.68
CA ASN A 144 2.09 39.87 -10.79
C ASN A 144 0.62 40.22 -11.04
N SER A 145 0.28 41.50 -11.23
CA SER A 145 -1.04 41.97 -11.64
C SER A 145 -1.06 42.75 -12.96
N SER A 146 0.02 42.68 -13.75
CA SER A 146 0.10 43.28 -15.09
C SER A 146 0.37 42.19 -16.14
N LEU A 147 -0.69 41.53 -16.59
CA LEU A 147 -0.91 41.09 -17.97
C LEU A 147 -2.38 40.68 -18.13
N ASP A 148 -3.17 41.74 -18.06
CA ASP A 148 -4.51 42.00 -18.55
C ASP A 148 -5.23 40.93 -19.39
N THR A 149 -6.36 40.45 -18.85
CA THR A 149 -7.60 40.42 -19.62
C THR A 149 -8.03 41.85 -19.94
N PHE A 150 -7.78 42.29 -21.17
CA PHE A 150 -8.49 43.43 -21.74
C PHE A 150 -9.95 43.03 -21.98
N SER A 151 -10.88 43.67 -21.27
CA SER A 151 -12.24 43.91 -21.76
C SER A 151 -12.73 45.25 -21.22
N LEU A 152 -12.86 46.24 -22.11
CA LEU A 152 -13.77 47.38 -21.93
C LEU A 152 -14.93 47.24 -22.94
N PRO A 153 -16.11 47.83 -22.65
CA PRO A 153 -17.40 47.37 -23.14
C PRO A 153 -17.84 48.00 -24.48
N HIS A 154 -18.78 47.31 -25.12
CA HIS A 154 -19.80 47.80 -26.07
C HIS A 154 -19.47 49.06 -26.91
N LEU A 155 -19.15 48.81 -28.19
CA LEU A 155 -19.87 49.46 -29.27
C LEU A 155 -20.33 48.37 -30.25
N ILE A 156 -21.64 48.12 -30.28
CA ILE A 156 -22.28 47.35 -31.33
C ILE A 156 -22.29 48.25 -32.57
N LEU A 157 -21.50 47.88 -33.59
CA LEU A 157 -21.87 48.16 -34.96
C LEU A 157 -21.50 46.95 -35.83
N HIS A 158 -22.51 46.47 -36.53
CA HIS A 158 -22.55 45.29 -37.39
C HIS A 158 -21.29 45.04 -38.24
N SER A 159 -20.78 43.82 -38.20
CA SER A 159 -20.55 42.99 -39.40
C SER A 159 -20.10 41.58 -39.00
N GLN A 160 -21.04 40.64 -39.07
CA GLN A 160 -20.72 39.22 -39.14
C GLN A 160 -20.05 38.95 -40.48
N LEU A 161 -18.81 38.47 -40.46
CA LEU A 161 -18.23 37.71 -41.57
C LEU A 161 -18.11 36.26 -41.11
N PRO A 162 -18.75 35.30 -41.80
CA PRO A 162 -18.74 33.90 -41.39
C PRO A 162 -17.37 33.27 -41.70
N PHE A 163 -16.75 32.63 -40.71
CA PHE A 163 -15.74 31.61 -41.00
C PHE A 163 -16.45 30.44 -41.71
N PRO A 164 -15.90 29.94 -42.83
CA PRO A 164 -16.59 28.96 -43.64
C PRO A 164 -16.68 27.62 -42.92
N SER A 165 -17.91 27.17 -42.73
CA SER A 165 -18.38 25.87 -42.25
C SER A 165 -18.02 24.69 -43.17
N SER A 166 -16.83 24.72 -43.79
CA SER A 166 -16.38 23.72 -44.77
C SER A 166 -15.34 22.72 -44.23
N LEU A 167 -14.86 22.87 -42.99
CA LEU A 167 -13.90 21.93 -42.37
C LEU A 167 -14.53 20.86 -41.48
N SER A 168 -15.83 20.96 -41.15
CA SER A 168 -16.52 19.92 -40.37
C SER A 168 -16.97 18.72 -41.22
N SER A 169 -16.97 18.84 -42.56
CA SER A 169 -17.34 17.78 -43.49
C SER A 169 -16.17 16.93 -44.00
N SER A 170 -14.90 17.28 -43.70
CA SER A 170 -13.73 16.52 -44.12
C SER A 170 -13.19 15.53 -43.07
N LEU A 171 -13.52 15.72 -41.78
CA LEU A 171 -13.02 14.86 -40.69
C LEU A 171 -13.69 13.48 -40.60
N SER A 172 -14.83 13.26 -41.25
CA SER A 172 -15.54 11.97 -41.23
C SER A 172 -14.95 10.90 -42.18
N SER A 173 -13.87 11.22 -42.90
CA SER A 173 -13.21 10.30 -43.86
C SER A 173 -11.68 10.28 -43.75
N MET A 174 -11.12 10.62 -42.59
CA MET A 174 -9.67 10.62 -42.42
C MET A 174 -9.10 9.20 -42.61
N PRO A 175 -8.10 9.00 -43.50
CA PRO A 175 -7.51 7.69 -43.71
C PRO A 175 -6.92 7.12 -42.39
N PRO A 176 -7.03 5.80 -42.14
CA PRO A 176 -6.56 5.19 -40.91
C PRO A 176 -5.10 5.51 -40.54
N CYS A 177 -4.21 5.52 -41.53
CA CYS A 177 -2.80 5.84 -41.30
C CYS A 177 -2.60 7.30 -40.89
N SER A 178 -3.33 8.23 -41.50
CA SER A 178 -3.34 9.64 -41.08
C SER A 178 -3.90 9.78 -39.66
N ALA A 179 -4.97 9.05 -39.33
CA ALA A 179 -5.55 9.03 -37.99
C ALA A 179 -4.55 8.60 -36.92
N LEU A 180 -3.80 7.52 -37.18
CA LEU A 180 -2.74 7.06 -36.30
C LEU A 180 -1.59 8.08 -36.20
N LEU A 181 -1.14 8.67 -37.30
CA LEU A 181 -0.05 9.64 -37.26
C LEU A 181 -0.41 10.92 -36.49
N HIS A 182 -1.64 11.43 -36.66
CA HIS A 182 -2.13 12.55 -35.85
C HIS A 182 -2.26 12.17 -34.37
N PHE A 183 -2.68 10.93 -34.09
CA PHE A 183 -2.74 10.41 -32.73
C PHE A 183 -1.36 10.31 -32.08
N SER A 184 -0.32 9.83 -32.79
CA SER A 184 1.02 9.79 -32.20
C SER A 184 1.58 11.20 -31.94
N LYS A 185 1.32 12.16 -32.85
CA LYS A 185 1.73 13.56 -32.71
C LYS A 185 1.05 14.30 -31.54
N SER A 186 -0.03 13.77 -30.94
CA SER A 186 -0.65 14.40 -29.75
C SER A 186 0.08 14.11 -28.43
N PHE A 187 1.09 13.24 -28.45
CA PHE A 187 1.88 12.89 -27.27
C PHE A 187 3.36 13.23 -27.48
N SER A 188 4.02 13.63 -26.40
CA SER A 188 5.48 13.70 -26.35
C SER A 188 6.05 12.34 -25.96
N LEU A 189 7.26 12.05 -26.44
CA LEU A 189 8.00 10.86 -26.05
C LEU A 189 8.83 11.13 -24.80
N ASP A 190 8.51 10.46 -23.71
CA ASP A 190 9.19 10.55 -22.42
C ASP A 190 9.47 9.15 -21.87
N LYS A 191 10.75 8.78 -21.74
CA LYS A 191 11.16 7.47 -21.24
C LYS A 191 10.61 7.20 -19.83
N SER A 192 10.42 8.24 -19.01
CA SER A 192 9.85 8.10 -17.66
C SER A 192 8.35 7.78 -17.64
N ALA A 193 7.67 7.86 -18.79
CA ALA A 193 6.27 7.52 -18.92
C ALA A 193 5.99 6.01 -18.89
N SER A 194 7.02 5.16 -19.04
CA SER A 194 6.89 3.71 -19.01
C SER A 194 7.83 3.10 -17.97
N GLY A 195 7.32 2.14 -17.20
CA GLY A 195 8.04 1.48 -16.12
C GLY A 195 8.57 0.09 -16.45
N TYR A 196 8.04 -0.59 -17.47
CA TYR A 196 8.47 -1.95 -17.82
C TYR A 196 9.69 -1.96 -18.76
N ASP A 197 10.53 -2.99 -18.62
CA ASP A 197 11.69 -3.26 -19.47
C ASP A 197 11.43 -4.54 -20.29
N PRO A 198 11.61 -4.53 -21.64
CA PRO A 198 12.02 -3.40 -22.47
C PRO A 198 10.87 -2.47 -22.88
N SER A 199 11.05 -1.17 -22.61
CA SER A 199 10.22 -0.07 -23.13
C SER A 199 10.97 0.71 -24.20
N TYR A 200 10.26 1.13 -25.26
CA TYR A 200 10.83 1.93 -26.35
C TYR A 200 9.70 2.61 -27.15
N PRO A 201 9.97 3.73 -27.85
CA PRO A 201 8.92 4.53 -28.45
C PRO A 201 8.53 3.98 -29.83
N LYS A 202 7.58 3.03 -29.86
CA LYS A 202 7.08 2.40 -31.11
C LYS A 202 6.66 3.42 -32.17
N THR A 203 6.03 4.50 -31.74
CA THR A 203 5.54 5.58 -32.61
C THR A 203 6.65 6.40 -33.28
N ALA A 204 7.89 6.34 -32.81
CA ALA A 204 9.02 7.02 -33.43
C ALA A 204 9.37 6.47 -34.83
N SER A 205 8.96 5.22 -35.11
CA SER A 205 9.18 4.56 -36.41
C SER A 205 8.13 4.92 -37.48
N TRP A 206 7.07 5.64 -37.11
CA TRP A 206 5.92 5.90 -37.98
C TRP A 206 6.24 7.02 -38.97
N GLN A 207 6.09 6.74 -40.27
CA GLN A 207 6.48 7.64 -41.36
C GLN A 207 5.35 7.73 -42.41
N GLU A 208 5.13 8.93 -42.97
CA GLU A 208 4.06 9.22 -43.95
C GLU A 208 4.23 8.47 -45.28
N ASP A 209 5.44 8.05 -45.63
CA ASP A 209 5.78 7.37 -46.88
C ASP A 209 5.49 5.86 -46.86
N LYS A 210 5.15 5.29 -45.69
CA LYS A 210 4.88 3.85 -45.52
C LYS A 210 3.45 3.59 -45.11
N HIS A 211 2.90 2.48 -45.59
CA HIS A 211 1.59 2.01 -45.15
C HIS A 211 1.62 1.65 -43.66
N CYS A 212 0.64 2.11 -42.89
CA CYS A 212 0.64 1.98 -41.43
C CYS A 212 0.61 0.52 -40.92
N CYS A 213 0.23 -0.45 -41.74
CA CYS A 213 0.34 -1.88 -41.39
C CYS A 213 1.79 -2.38 -41.26
N SER A 214 2.79 -1.59 -41.67
CA SER A 214 4.21 -1.88 -41.46
C SER A 214 4.78 -1.20 -40.20
N TRP A 215 3.98 -0.36 -39.53
CA TRP A 215 4.42 0.39 -38.37
C TRP A 215 4.43 -0.49 -37.13
N ASP A 216 5.41 -0.25 -36.26
CA ASP A 216 5.49 -0.96 -35.00
C ASP A 216 4.27 -0.66 -34.12
N GLY A 217 3.74 -1.71 -33.49
CA GLY A 217 2.51 -1.64 -32.71
C GLY A 217 1.20 -1.62 -33.53
N VAL A 218 1.22 -1.63 -34.86
CA VAL A 218 -0.02 -1.62 -35.66
C VAL A 218 -0.32 -3.01 -36.22
N GLU A 219 -1.50 -3.56 -35.90
CA GLU A 219 -2.01 -4.83 -36.43
C GLU A 219 -3.08 -4.56 -37.48
N CYS A 220 -2.93 -5.14 -38.67
CA CYS A 220 -3.91 -5.06 -39.75
C CYS A 220 -4.51 -6.43 -40.08
N ASP A 221 -5.76 -6.42 -40.53
CA ASP A 221 -6.44 -7.60 -41.04
C ASP A 221 -5.78 -8.07 -42.34
N LYS A 222 -5.42 -9.36 -42.39
CA LYS A 222 -4.66 -9.93 -43.52
C LYS A 222 -5.39 -9.89 -44.86
N ASN A 223 -6.72 -9.80 -44.84
CA ASN A 223 -7.54 -9.88 -46.05
C ASN A 223 -7.98 -8.49 -46.53
N THR A 224 -8.28 -7.59 -45.60
CA THR A 224 -8.80 -6.24 -45.91
C THR A 224 -7.77 -5.14 -45.78
N SER A 225 -6.60 -5.42 -45.18
CA SER A 225 -5.57 -4.43 -44.83
C SER A 225 -6.06 -3.30 -43.93
N HIS A 226 -7.23 -3.43 -43.31
CA HIS A 226 -7.74 -2.46 -42.33
C HIS A 226 -7.01 -2.63 -41.00
N VAL A 227 -6.77 -1.52 -40.31
CA VAL A 227 -6.22 -1.51 -38.95
C VAL A 227 -7.24 -2.15 -37.99
N VAL A 228 -6.83 -3.22 -37.32
CA VAL A 228 -7.66 -3.97 -36.37
C VAL A 228 -7.03 -4.05 -34.98
N GLY A 229 -5.75 -3.71 -34.82
CA GLY A 229 -5.13 -3.65 -33.50
C GLY A 229 -4.12 -2.52 -33.40
N LEU A 230 -4.03 -1.96 -32.20
CA LEU A 230 -3.01 -0.98 -31.83
C LEU A 230 -2.42 -1.38 -30.48
N ASP A 231 -1.13 -1.73 -30.48
CA ASP A 231 -0.34 -2.05 -29.30
C ASP A 231 0.80 -1.04 -29.11
N LEU A 232 0.54 -0.08 -28.23
CA LEU A 232 1.49 0.91 -27.78
C LEU A 232 1.85 0.71 -26.31
N THR A 233 1.88 -0.54 -25.83
CA THR A 233 2.40 -0.81 -24.48
C THR A 233 3.83 -0.32 -24.35
N SER A 234 4.16 0.29 -23.19
CA SER A 234 5.51 0.68 -22.83
C SER A 234 6.20 1.54 -23.90
N SER A 235 5.43 2.48 -24.48
CA SER A 235 5.81 3.25 -25.67
C SER A 235 6.22 4.69 -25.38
N TRP A 236 6.52 5.01 -24.13
CA TRP A 236 7.01 6.33 -23.70
C TRP A 236 6.02 7.47 -23.98
N LEU A 237 4.72 7.17 -24.10
CA LEU A 237 3.72 8.19 -24.44
C LEU A 237 3.40 9.03 -23.20
N PHE A 238 3.72 10.31 -23.27
CA PHE A 238 3.33 11.32 -22.27
C PHE A 238 2.42 12.37 -22.88
N GLY A 239 1.30 12.66 -22.22
CA GLY A 239 0.39 13.74 -22.62
C GLY A 239 -1.05 13.45 -22.26
N HIS A 240 -1.96 14.37 -22.59
CA HIS A 240 -3.38 14.21 -22.22
C HIS A 240 -4.14 13.43 -23.31
N PHE A 241 -4.92 12.41 -22.93
CA PHE A 241 -5.78 11.69 -23.87
C PHE A 241 -7.13 12.41 -24.01
N HIS A 242 -7.27 13.18 -25.08
CA HIS A 242 -8.45 14.02 -25.33
C HIS A 242 -9.61 13.25 -25.97
N SER A 243 -10.86 13.69 -25.73
CA SER A 243 -12.07 13.17 -26.37
C SER A 243 -12.14 13.41 -27.87
N ASN A 244 -11.45 14.43 -28.39
CA ASN A 244 -11.33 14.70 -29.82
C ASN A 244 -10.17 13.95 -30.50
N SER A 245 -9.61 12.93 -29.83
CA SER A 245 -8.53 12.13 -30.39
C SER A 245 -8.90 11.50 -31.72
N THR A 246 -7.98 11.55 -32.68
CA THR A 246 -8.16 10.93 -34.01
C THR A 246 -8.23 9.41 -33.96
N LEU A 247 -7.83 8.79 -32.83
CA LEU A 247 -7.96 7.35 -32.60
C LEU A 247 -9.41 6.87 -32.74
N PHE A 248 -10.39 7.70 -32.35
CA PHE A 248 -11.81 7.35 -32.41
C PHE A 248 -12.38 7.28 -33.83
N PHE A 249 -11.60 7.64 -34.86
CA PHE A 249 -11.95 7.45 -36.27
C PHE A 249 -11.59 6.06 -36.83
N LEU A 250 -11.18 5.12 -35.96
CA LEU A 250 -10.84 3.73 -36.33
C LEU A 250 -11.94 2.74 -35.86
N PRO A 251 -13.12 2.68 -36.51
CA PRO A 251 -14.27 1.91 -36.01
C PRO A 251 -14.06 0.38 -36.04
N ASN A 252 -13.10 -0.09 -36.83
CA ASN A 252 -12.79 -1.52 -37.01
C ASN A 252 -11.79 -2.06 -35.98
N LEU A 253 -11.35 -1.23 -35.03
CA LEU A 253 -10.38 -1.64 -34.03
C LEU A 253 -10.95 -2.76 -33.13
N ARG A 254 -10.22 -3.87 -33.05
CA ARG A 254 -10.52 -5.06 -32.25
C ARG A 254 -9.64 -5.17 -31.02
N ARG A 255 -8.41 -4.64 -31.05
CA ARG A 255 -7.49 -4.60 -29.91
C ARG A 255 -6.93 -3.20 -29.72
N LEU A 256 -7.04 -2.66 -28.52
CA LEU A 256 -6.41 -1.42 -28.12
C LEU A 256 -5.62 -1.65 -26.84
N ASN A 257 -4.31 -1.47 -26.91
CA ASN A 257 -3.41 -1.63 -25.80
C ASN A 257 -2.53 -0.39 -25.65
N LEU A 258 -2.80 0.39 -24.62
CA LEU A 258 -2.09 1.63 -24.26
C LEU A 258 -1.38 1.52 -22.91
N ALA A 259 -1.20 0.28 -22.41
CA ALA A 259 -0.69 0.03 -21.07
C ALA A 259 0.71 0.60 -20.83
N ASP A 260 1.04 0.91 -19.57
CA ASP A 260 2.37 1.36 -19.16
C ASP A 260 2.86 2.61 -19.94
N ASN A 261 2.03 3.64 -19.94
CA ASN A 261 2.31 4.97 -20.47
C ASN A 261 1.85 6.03 -19.44
N ASN A 262 1.98 7.32 -19.74
CA ASN A 262 1.51 8.36 -18.83
C ASN A 262 0.55 9.32 -19.52
N PHE A 263 -0.76 9.05 -19.39
CA PHE A 263 -1.80 9.92 -19.96
C PHE A 263 -2.15 11.12 -19.07
N ASN A 264 -1.21 11.56 -18.22
CA ASN A 264 -1.24 12.80 -17.45
C ASN A 264 -2.58 13.10 -16.77
N LEU A 265 -3.04 12.15 -15.94
CA LEU A 265 -4.30 12.24 -15.17
C LEU A 265 -5.56 12.47 -16.03
N SER A 266 -5.51 12.17 -17.33
CA SER A 266 -6.68 12.26 -18.20
C SER A 266 -7.79 11.32 -17.72
N ARG A 267 -9.03 11.69 -18.05
CA ARG A 267 -10.18 10.79 -17.90
C ARG A 267 -10.22 9.88 -19.12
N ILE A 268 -10.71 8.66 -18.96
CA ILE A 268 -11.03 7.81 -20.11
C ILE A 268 -12.19 8.50 -20.88
N PRO A 269 -12.00 8.87 -22.16
CA PRO A 269 -13.05 9.55 -22.92
C PRO A 269 -14.25 8.66 -23.22
N SER A 270 -15.45 9.23 -23.23
CA SER A 270 -16.71 8.53 -23.57
C SER A 270 -16.71 7.94 -24.99
N GLU A 271 -15.95 8.56 -25.90
CA GLU A 271 -15.78 8.15 -27.28
C GLU A 271 -15.12 6.76 -27.41
N ILE A 272 -14.56 6.21 -26.32
CA ILE A 272 -14.14 4.80 -26.27
C ILE A 272 -15.29 3.86 -26.68
N GLY A 273 -16.54 4.25 -26.41
CA GLY A 273 -17.75 3.52 -26.81
C GLY A 273 -17.94 3.40 -28.32
N ASN A 274 -17.22 4.17 -29.15
CA ASN A 274 -17.29 4.11 -30.61
C ASN A 274 -16.64 2.83 -31.16
N PHE A 275 -15.76 2.17 -30.42
CA PHE A 275 -15.09 0.94 -30.86
C PHE A 275 -16.00 -0.30 -30.71
N LYS A 276 -17.10 -0.37 -31.47
CA LYS A 276 -18.09 -1.47 -31.36
C LYS A 276 -17.51 -2.87 -31.64
N SER A 277 -16.41 -2.94 -32.39
CA SER A 277 -15.70 -4.19 -32.71
C SER A 277 -14.63 -4.59 -31.69
N LEU A 278 -14.46 -3.81 -30.61
CA LEU A 278 -13.37 -4.02 -29.64
C LEU A 278 -13.59 -5.29 -28.83
N THR A 279 -12.55 -6.13 -28.81
CA THR A 279 -12.50 -7.39 -28.07
C THR A 279 -11.51 -7.35 -26.91
N HIS A 280 -10.45 -6.55 -27.04
CA HIS A 280 -9.41 -6.40 -26.02
C HIS A 280 -9.13 -4.92 -25.79
N LEU A 281 -9.38 -4.45 -24.57
CA LEU A 281 -9.04 -3.09 -24.13
C LEU A 281 -8.09 -3.18 -22.94
N ASN A 282 -6.87 -2.69 -23.11
CA ASN A 282 -5.88 -2.60 -22.05
C ASN A 282 -5.39 -1.15 -21.90
N LEU A 283 -5.77 -0.54 -20.77
CA LEU A 283 -5.39 0.81 -20.36
C LEU A 283 -4.64 0.78 -19.01
N SER A 284 -4.03 -0.36 -18.68
CA SER A 284 -3.42 -0.58 -17.37
C SER A 284 -2.14 0.21 -17.14
N PHE A 285 -1.90 0.63 -15.91
CA PHE A 285 -0.70 1.38 -15.51
C PHE A 285 -0.48 2.62 -16.39
N SER A 286 -1.57 3.34 -16.72
CA SER A 286 -1.52 4.46 -17.67
C SER A 286 -1.86 5.83 -17.08
N VAL A 287 -1.94 5.91 -15.74
CA VAL A 287 -2.23 7.14 -14.97
C VAL A 287 -3.57 7.80 -15.33
N PHE A 288 -4.57 7.03 -15.76
CA PHE A 288 -5.94 7.52 -15.96
C PHE A 288 -6.61 7.87 -14.62
N SER A 289 -7.44 8.89 -14.59
CA SER A 289 -8.15 9.35 -13.39
C SER A 289 -9.64 9.58 -13.62
N GLY A 290 -10.39 9.84 -12.55
CA GLY A 290 -11.83 10.09 -12.63
C GLY A 290 -12.66 8.81 -12.70
N GLN A 291 -13.93 8.95 -13.08
CA GLN A 291 -14.84 7.80 -13.20
C GLN A 291 -14.66 7.09 -14.53
N THR A 292 -14.93 5.79 -14.53
CA THR A 292 -15.01 5.02 -15.78
C THR A 292 -16.27 5.45 -16.55
N PRO A 293 -16.16 5.85 -17.84
CA PRO A 293 -17.32 6.29 -18.61
C PRO A 293 -18.33 5.16 -18.82
N PHE A 294 -19.62 5.49 -18.76
CA PHE A 294 -20.70 4.53 -18.95
C PHE A 294 -20.67 3.88 -20.34
N GLU A 295 -20.12 4.58 -21.34
CA GLU A 295 -20.01 4.15 -22.72
C GLU A 295 -19.18 2.87 -22.91
N ILE A 296 -18.33 2.49 -21.94
CA ILE A 296 -17.65 1.17 -21.95
C ILE A 296 -18.67 0.02 -21.93
N SER A 297 -19.86 0.21 -21.35
CA SER A 297 -20.96 -0.77 -21.41
C SER A 297 -21.43 -1.09 -22.82
N GLN A 298 -21.16 -0.20 -23.79
CA GLN A 298 -21.57 -0.36 -25.18
C GLN A 298 -20.61 -1.26 -25.97
N LEU A 299 -19.49 -1.66 -25.38
CA LEU A 299 -18.48 -2.53 -25.99
C LEU A 299 -18.85 -4.01 -25.79
N SER A 300 -19.94 -4.44 -26.43
CA SER A 300 -20.54 -5.77 -26.24
C SER A 300 -19.68 -6.95 -26.69
N SER A 301 -18.65 -6.70 -27.51
CA SER A 301 -17.72 -7.71 -28.02
C SER A 301 -16.49 -7.93 -27.13
N LEU A 302 -16.38 -7.22 -25.99
CA LEU A 302 -15.22 -7.31 -25.12
C LEU A 302 -15.07 -8.70 -24.51
N VAL A 303 -13.85 -9.22 -24.64
CA VAL A 303 -13.36 -10.48 -24.05
C VAL A 303 -12.41 -10.17 -22.89
N LEU A 304 -11.57 -9.14 -23.04
CA LEU A 304 -10.62 -8.68 -22.03
C LEU A 304 -10.78 -7.18 -21.79
N LEU A 305 -10.95 -6.81 -20.52
CA LEU A 305 -10.92 -5.43 -20.05
C LEU A 305 -9.91 -5.30 -18.91
N ASP A 306 -8.83 -4.57 -19.16
CA ASP A 306 -7.77 -4.31 -18.19
C ASP A 306 -7.60 -2.81 -17.94
N LEU A 307 -7.98 -2.39 -16.74
CA LEU A 307 -7.90 -1.01 -16.24
C LEU A 307 -7.01 -0.93 -14.98
N ARG A 308 -6.23 -1.96 -14.67
CA ARG A 308 -5.50 -2.04 -13.41
C ARG A 308 -4.43 -0.95 -13.26
N GLY A 309 -4.08 -0.59 -12.03
CA GLY A 309 -2.95 0.31 -11.76
C GLY A 309 -3.18 1.75 -12.25
N ASN A 310 -4.40 2.25 -12.13
CA ASN A 310 -4.76 3.63 -12.46
C ASN A 310 -5.25 4.39 -11.21
N LEU A 311 -5.73 5.61 -11.40
CA LEU A 311 -6.33 6.45 -10.36
C LEU A 311 -7.85 6.57 -10.56
N LEU A 312 -8.48 5.54 -11.14
CA LEU A 312 -9.92 5.50 -11.40
C LEU A 312 -10.68 5.42 -10.08
N GLN A 313 -11.80 6.14 -10.00
CA GLN A 313 -12.59 6.29 -8.78
C GLN A 313 -14.09 6.18 -9.06
N GLY A 314 -14.88 6.16 -8.00
CA GLY A 314 -16.34 6.05 -8.07
C GLY A 314 -16.82 4.61 -8.08
N PRO A 315 -18.12 4.38 -8.32
CA PRO A 315 -18.69 3.04 -8.31
C PRO A 315 -18.13 2.18 -9.44
N PHE A 316 -18.18 0.87 -9.25
CA PHE A 316 -17.87 -0.08 -10.30
C PHE A 316 -18.73 0.18 -11.55
N PRO A 317 -18.14 0.24 -12.77
CA PRO A 317 -18.89 0.61 -13.96
C PRO A 317 -19.96 -0.43 -14.30
N THR A 318 -21.08 0.04 -14.84
CA THR A 318 -22.03 -0.83 -15.53
C THR A 318 -21.35 -1.37 -16.78
N LEU A 319 -21.30 -2.69 -16.95
CA LEU A 319 -20.74 -3.32 -18.14
C LEU A 319 -21.73 -4.32 -18.71
N ASN A 320 -21.58 -4.62 -20.00
CA ASN A 320 -22.23 -5.77 -20.62
C ASN A 320 -21.27 -6.97 -20.55
N PHE A 321 -21.61 -7.97 -19.74
CA PHE A 321 -20.71 -9.08 -19.42
C PHE A 321 -20.85 -10.31 -20.31
N THR A 322 -21.71 -10.24 -21.33
CA THR A 322 -22.11 -11.41 -22.13
C THR A 322 -20.95 -12.10 -22.86
N SER A 323 -19.84 -11.41 -23.10
CA SER A 323 -18.65 -11.94 -23.80
C SER A 323 -17.36 -11.92 -22.97
N LEU A 324 -17.40 -11.33 -21.76
CA LEU A 324 -16.19 -11.05 -20.97
C LEU A 324 -15.62 -12.33 -20.33
N HIS A 325 -14.32 -12.53 -20.52
CA HIS A 325 -13.56 -13.65 -19.95
C HIS A 325 -12.57 -13.17 -18.88
N PHE A 326 -12.00 -11.98 -19.05
CA PHE A 326 -10.95 -11.44 -18.18
C PHE A 326 -11.25 -10.01 -17.80
N MET A 327 -11.29 -9.76 -16.49
CA MET A 327 -11.53 -8.44 -15.92
C MET A 327 -10.48 -8.11 -14.86
N PHE A 328 -9.73 -7.03 -15.12
CA PHE A 328 -8.66 -6.56 -14.25
C PHE A 328 -8.89 -5.10 -13.89
N PHE A 329 -9.28 -4.87 -12.64
CA PHE A 329 -9.61 -3.55 -12.09
C PHE A 329 -8.73 -3.21 -10.88
N SER A 330 -7.72 -4.03 -10.61
CA SER A 330 -6.91 -3.95 -9.41
C SER A 330 -6.15 -2.64 -9.26
N LYS A 331 -5.74 -2.29 -8.04
CA LYS A 331 -4.89 -1.12 -7.76
C LYS A 331 -5.51 0.18 -8.31
N ASN A 332 -6.74 0.47 -7.90
CA ASN A 332 -7.51 1.68 -8.24
C ASN A 332 -8.19 2.25 -6.98
N LYS A 333 -9.11 3.20 -7.13
CA LYS A 333 -9.89 3.82 -6.04
C LYS A 333 -11.40 3.59 -6.20
N PHE A 334 -11.81 2.46 -6.77
CA PHE A 334 -13.23 2.12 -6.93
C PHE A 334 -13.91 1.99 -5.56
N THR A 335 -15.13 2.49 -5.44
CA THR A 335 -15.95 2.50 -4.21
C THR A 335 -17.30 1.82 -4.44
N GLY A 336 -18.11 1.71 -3.40
CA GLY A 336 -19.43 1.08 -3.49
C GLY A 336 -19.37 -0.44 -3.48
N GLU A 337 -20.51 -1.08 -3.73
CA GLU A 337 -20.63 -2.53 -3.66
C GLU A 337 -20.24 -3.21 -4.97
N ILE A 338 -19.87 -4.50 -4.89
CA ILE A 338 -19.76 -5.35 -6.09
C ILE A 338 -21.18 -5.57 -6.64
N PRO A 339 -21.48 -5.05 -7.84
CA PRO A 339 -22.85 -5.02 -8.35
C PRO A 339 -23.34 -6.41 -8.78
N SER A 340 -24.66 -6.64 -8.64
CA SER A 340 -25.28 -7.94 -8.96
C SER A 340 -25.23 -8.32 -10.43
N PHE A 341 -25.12 -7.35 -11.36
CA PHE A 341 -25.00 -7.64 -12.79
C PHE A 341 -23.75 -8.45 -13.15
N ILE A 342 -22.75 -8.54 -12.25
CA ILE A 342 -21.59 -9.42 -12.44
C ILE A 342 -22.01 -10.89 -12.54
N CYS A 343 -23.18 -11.23 -12.00
CA CYS A 343 -23.75 -12.56 -12.08
C CYS A 343 -24.16 -12.97 -13.52
N ASP A 344 -24.30 -12.02 -14.43
CA ASP A 344 -24.61 -12.27 -15.83
C ASP A 344 -23.35 -12.65 -16.64
N ALA A 345 -22.16 -12.54 -16.03
CA ALA A 345 -20.86 -12.84 -16.62
C ALA A 345 -20.56 -14.35 -16.67
N ILE A 346 -21.36 -15.12 -17.40
CA ILE A 346 -21.31 -16.59 -17.40
C ILE A 346 -20.01 -17.20 -17.97
N TYR A 347 -19.23 -16.43 -18.74
CA TYR A 347 -17.95 -16.85 -19.32
C TYR A 347 -16.72 -16.33 -18.56
N LEU A 348 -16.93 -15.57 -17.48
CA LEU A 348 -15.85 -14.93 -16.75
C LEU A 348 -14.94 -15.97 -16.11
N ARG A 349 -13.66 -15.93 -16.48
CA ARG A 349 -12.62 -16.85 -15.97
C ARG A 349 -11.76 -16.21 -14.90
N VAL A 350 -11.50 -14.91 -15.03
CA VAL A 350 -10.69 -14.14 -14.07
C VAL A 350 -11.40 -12.85 -13.71
N LEU A 351 -11.60 -12.66 -12.41
CA LEU A 351 -12.07 -11.43 -11.82
C LEU A 351 -11.07 -10.94 -10.77
N ASP A 352 -10.39 -9.84 -11.08
CA ASP A 352 -9.46 -9.18 -10.17
C ASP A 352 -9.93 -7.76 -9.85
N LEU A 353 -10.47 -7.58 -8.65
CA LEU A 353 -10.92 -6.30 -8.10
C LEU A 353 -10.04 -5.85 -6.92
N SER A 354 -8.86 -6.44 -6.78
CA SER A 354 -8.00 -6.25 -5.61
C SER A 354 -7.49 -4.82 -5.43
N HIS A 355 -7.12 -4.44 -4.21
CA HIS A 355 -6.56 -3.11 -3.90
C HIS A 355 -7.45 -1.97 -4.39
N ASN A 356 -8.70 -1.98 -3.93
CA ASN A 356 -9.70 -0.94 -4.15
C ASN A 356 -10.36 -0.56 -2.82
N ASN A 357 -11.39 0.29 -2.86
CA ASN A 357 -12.14 0.72 -1.69
C ASN A 357 -13.60 0.24 -1.76
N LEU A 358 -13.80 -0.98 -2.30
CA LEU A 358 -15.12 -1.62 -2.43
C LEU A 358 -15.66 -2.04 -1.06
N SER A 359 -16.97 -2.02 -0.90
CA SER A 359 -17.70 -2.38 0.33
C SER A 359 -18.82 -3.37 0.03
N GLY A 360 -19.66 -3.67 1.02
CA GLY A 360 -20.78 -4.60 0.85
C GLY A 360 -20.38 -6.07 0.97
N MET A 361 -21.30 -6.94 0.58
CA MET A 361 -21.14 -8.40 0.66
C MET A 361 -20.64 -8.98 -0.66
N ILE A 362 -19.97 -10.14 -0.59
CA ILE A 362 -19.60 -10.91 -1.78
C ILE A 362 -20.87 -11.48 -2.43
N PRO A 363 -21.17 -11.17 -3.73
CA PRO A 363 -22.32 -11.75 -4.41
C PRO A 363 -22.26 -13.28 -4.49
N LYS A 364 -23.37 -13.94 -4.13
CA LYS A 364 -23.47 -15.41 -4.07
C LYS A 364 -23.19 -16.10 -5.41
N CYS A 365 -23.47 -15.42 -6.52
CA CYS A 365 -23.24 -15.98 -7.86
C CYS A 365 -21.75 -16.21 -8.15
N LEU A 366 -20.84 -15.42 -7.56
CA LEU A 366 -19.40 -15.56 -7.81
C LEU A 366 -18.91 -16.93 -7.38
N VAL A 367 -19.29 -17.40 -6.18
CA VAL A 367 -18.91 -18.73 -5.69
C VAL A 367 -19.68 -19.88 -6.32
N ASN A 368 -20.81 -19.58 -6.97
CA ASN A 368 -21.61 -20.54 -7.71
C ASN A 368 -21.20 -20.66 -9.18
N SER A 369 -20.27 -19.83 -9.65
CA SER A 369 -19.80 -19.86 -11.03
C SER A 369 -19.07 -21.17 -11.33
N THR A 370 -19.38 -21.78 -12.47
CA THR A 370 -18.67 -22.95 -12.99
C THR A 370 -17.57 -22.56 -13.97
N ALA A 371 -17.52 -21.30 -14.41
CA ALA A 371 -16.50 -20.79 -15.33
C ALA A 371 -15.33 -20.09 -14.62
N LEU A 372 -15.60 -19.45 -13.48
CA LEU A 372 -14.62 -18.63 -12.76
C LEU A 372 -13.51 -19.51 -12.20
N SER A 373 -12.27 -19.17 -12.54
CA SER A 373 -11.07 -19.86 -12.11
C SER A 373 -10.27 -19.04 -11.09
N VAL A 374 -10.25 -17.72 -11.25
CA VAL A 374 -9.57 -16.81 -10.33
C VAL A 374 -10.56 -15.77 -9.83
N LEU A 375 -10.67 -15.69 -8.50
CA LEU A 375 -11.37 -14.62 -7.79
C LEU A 375 -10.40 -13.93 -6.85
N ASP A 376 -10.01 -12.70 -7.18
CA ASP A 376 -9.17 -11.87 -6.35
C ASP A 376 -9.89 -10.59 -5.94
N LEU A 377 -10.25 -10.53 -4.66
CA LEU A 377 -10.95 -9.41 -4.02
C LEU A 377 -10.14 -8.82 -2.86
N ARG A 378 -8.83 -9.11 -2.78
CA ARG A 378 -8.02 -8.73 -1.62
C ARG A 378 -7.94 -7.21 -1.44
N MET A 379 -7.65 -6.78 -0.22
CA MET A 379 -7.38 -5.38 0.13
C MET A 379 -8.55 -4.47 -0.30
N ASN A 380 -9.73 -4.76 0.26
CA ASN A 380 -10.97 -4.01 0.08
C ASN A 380 -11.68 -3.85 1.46
N GLY A 381 -12.85 -3.23 1.47
CA GLY A 381 -13.72 -3.09 2.64
C GLY A 381 -14.90 -4.07 2.67
N LEU A 382 -14.80 -5.24 2.01
CA LEU A 382 -15.90 -6.20 1.93
C LEU A 382 -16.21 -6.79 3.32
N HIS A 383 -17.48 -6.95 3.63
CA HIS A 383 -17.94 -7.42 4.94
C HIS A 383 -19.04 -8.49 4.82
N GLY A 384 -19.52 -9.00 5.97
CA GLY A 384 -20.47 -10.10 6.02
C GLY A 384 -19.78 -11.45 5.85
N THR A 385 -20.56 -12.48 5.53
CA THR A 385 -20.05 -13.87 5.44
C THR A 385 -19.62 -14.24 4.03
N ILE A 386 -18.66 -15.16 3.92
CA ILE A 386 -18.39 -15.84 2.66
C ILE A 386 -19.64 -16.66 2.29
N PRO A 387 -20.18 -16.55 1.06
CA PRO A 387 -21.37 -17.29 0.66
C PRO A 387 -21.28 -18.79 0.94
N ALA A 388 -22.36 -19.35 1.50
CA ALA A 388 -22.33 -20.66 2.16
C ALA A 388 -22.14 -21.86 1.22
N ILE A 389 -22.51 -21.73 -0.05
CA ILE A 389 -22.57 -22.83 -1.02
C ILE A 389 -21.67 -22.48 -2.19
N PHE A 390 -20.58 -23.22 -2.36
CA PHE A 390 -19.81 -23.27 -3.59
C PHE A 390 -20.39 -24.36 -4.50
N ALA A 391 -20.59 -24.04 -5.78
CA ALA A 391 -21.15 -24.99 -6.73
C ALA A 391 -20.27 -26.23 -6.88
N LYS A 392 -20.89 -27.40 -7.04
CA LYS A 392 -20.17 -28.65 -7.31
C LYS A 392 -19.64 -28.62 -8.74
N GLY A 393 -18.36 -28.97 -8.92
CA GLY A 393 -17.71 -28.92 -10.23
C GLY A 393 -17.37 -27.49 -10.69
N ASN A 394 -17.17 -26.58 -9.74
CA ASN A 394 -16.58 -25.27 -10.05
C ASN A 394 -15.13 -25.42 -10.52
N ASN A 395 -14.61 -24.38 -11.17
CA ASN A 395 -13.28 -24.38 -11.79
C ASN A 395 -12.27 -23.53 -11.00
N PHE A 396 -12.54 -23.24 -9.72
CA PHE A 396 -11.70 -22.35 -8.91
C PHE A 396 -10.32 -22.95 -8.70
N ARG A 397 -9.32 -22.20 -9.16
CA ARG A 397 -7.89 -22.44 -8.95
C ARG A 397 -7.32 -21.49 -7.89
N ASN A 398 -7.77 -20.23 -7.87
CA ASN A 398 -7.35 -19.23 -6.89
C ASN A 398 -8.55 -18.47 -6.31
N ILE A 399 -8.64 -18.45 -4.98
CA ILE A 399 -9.53 -17.58 -4.23
C ILE A 399 -8.67 -16.74 -3.26
N ASN A 400 -8.60 -15.43 -3.51
CA ASN A 400 -7.92 -14.48 -2.65
C ASN A 400 -8.90 -13.43 -2.12
N LEU A 401 -9.16 -13.47 -0.82
CA LEU A 401 -10.04 -12.56 -0.07
C LEU A 401 -9.29 -11.82 1.05
N ASN A 402 -7.95 -11.82 1.01
CA ASN A 402 -7.11 -11.25 2.06
C ASN A 402 -7.43 -9.77 2.33
N GLY A 403 -7.34 -9.31 3.58
CA GLY A 403 -7.41 -7.87 3.88
C GLY A 403 -8.80 -7.29 3.61
N ASN A 404 -9.81 -7.90 4.22
CA ASN A 404 -11.20 -7.47 4.18
C ASN A 404 -11.79 -7.49 5.62
N GLN A 405 -13.11 -7.34 5.74
CA GLN A 405 -13.84 -7.39 7.00
C GLN A 405 -14.80 -8.59 7.08
N LEU A 406 -14.49 -9.69 6.36
CA LEU A 406 -15.33 -10.87 6.28
C LEU A 406 -15.38 -11.60 7.63
N GLU A 407 -16.54 -12.14 7.98
CA GLU A 407 -16.80 -12.79 9.27
C GLU A 407 -17.56 -14.11 9.12
N GLY A 408 -17.82 -14.76 10.25
CA GLY A 408 -18.48 -16.07 10.31
C GLY A 408 -17.53 -17.23 9.99
N PRO A 409 -18.04 -18.47 9.98
CA PRO A 409 -17.23 -19.66 9.73
C PRO A 409 -16.98 -19.87 8.24
N LEU A 410 -15.89 -20.60 7.93
CA LEU A 410 -15.64 -21.04 6.55
C LEU A 410 -16.72 -22.03 6.07
N PRO A 411 -17.27 -21.83 4.86
CA PRO A 411 -18.26 -22.73 4.31
C PRO A 411 -17.64 -24.07 3.93
N GLN A 412 -18.19 -25.16 4.46
CA GLN A 412 -17.69 -26.52 4.20
C GLN A 412 -17.78 -26.92 2.72
N SER A 413 -18.64 -26.26 1.94
CA SER A 413 -18.79 -26.46 0.49
C SER A 413 -17.56 -26.04 -0.31
N LEU A 414 -16.58 -25.32 0.26
CA LEU A 414 -15.28 -25.05 -0.36
C LEU A 414 -14.54 -26.33 -0.78
N VAL A 415 -14.85 -27.48 -0.17
CA VAL A 415 -14.34 -28.79 -0.62
C VAL A 415 -14.76 -29.15 -2.06
N ASN A 416 -15.79 -28.50 -2.59
CA ASN A 416 -16.23 -28.68 -3.97
C ASN A 416 -15.25 -28.06 -4.99
N CYS A 417 -14.37 -27.15 -4.57
CA CYS A 417 -13.34 -26.54 -5.40
C CYS A 417 -12.15 -27.48 -5.56
N THR A 418 -12.33 -28.59 -6.29
CA THR A 418 -11.33 -29.66 -6.40
C THR A 418 -10.04 -29.24 -7.10
N ASP A 419 -10.11 -28.17 -7.90
CA ASP A 419 -8.98 -27.61 -8.64
C ASP A 419 -8.24 -26.49 -7.88
N LEU A 420 -8.64 -26.21 -6.63
CA LEU A 420 -8.11 -25.10 -5.85
C LEU A 420 -6.63 -25.32 -5.52
N GLU A 421 -5.79 -24.37 -5.92
CA GLU A 421 -4.35 -24.31 -5.68
C GLU A 421 -4.00 -23.27 -4.62
N VAL A 422 -4.69 -22.12 -4.63
CA VAL A 422 -4.42 -20.99 -3.75
C VAL A 422 -5.69 -20.57 -3.01
N LEU A 423 -5.62 -20.58 -1.68
CA LEU A 423 -6.65 -20.02 -0.80
C LEU A 423 -6.01 -19.04 0.19
N ASP A 424 -6.26 -17.75 0.00
CA ASP A 424 -5.81 -16.69 0.92
C ASP A 424 -7.02 -15.94 1.49
N LEU A 425 -7.22 -16.11 2.79
CA LEU A 425 -8.30 -15.53 3.60
C LEU A 425 -7.75 -14.67 4.74
N GLY A 426 -6.46 -14.32 4.68
CA GLY A 426 -5.78 -13.63 5.76
C GLY A 426 -6.37 -12.24 6.06
N ASN A 427 -6.09 -11.71 7.25
CA ASN A 427 -6.50 -10.35 7.66
C ASN A 427 -8.01 -10.10 7.50
N ASN A 428 -8.82 -10.90 8.19
CA ASN A 428 -10.29 -10.81 8.22
C ASN A 428 -10.80 -11.00 9.66
N LYS A 429 -12.11 -11.20 9.85
CA LYS A 429 -12.78 -11.48 11.13
C LYS A 429 -13.39 -12.89 11.16
N ILE A 430 -12.90 -13.81 10.32
CA ILE A 430 -13.42 -15.18 10.15
C ILE A 430 -13.18 -15.96 11.45
N ASN A 431 -14.17 -16.73 11.87
CA ASN A 431 -14.13 -17.51 13.12
C ASN A 431 -14.37 -19.00 12.88
N GLY A 432 -14.35 -19.78 13.96
CA GLY A 432 -14.55 -21.23 13.91
C GLY A 432 -13.26 -22.02 14.16
N ALA A 433 -13.31 -23.33 13.93
CA ALA A 433 -12.18 -24.22 14.12
C ALA A 433 -11.32 -24.33 12.86
N PHE A 434 -10.13 -24.95 12.99
CA PHE A 434 -9.27 -25.25 11.84
C PHE A 434 -10.04 -26.07 10.78
N PRO A 435 -10.04 -25.67 9.51
CA PRO A 435 -10.81 -26.30 8.44
C PRO A 435 -10.14 -27.61 7.95
N TYR A 436 -10.13 -28.64 8.80
CA TYR A 436 -9.48 -29.93 8.51
C TYR A 436 -9.98 -30.61 7.23
N TRP A 437 -11.22 -30.32 6.81
CA TRP A 437 -11.84 -30.88 5.61
C TRP A 437 -11.22 -30.35 4.32
N LEU A 438 -10.56 -29.18 4.35
CA LEU A 438 -9.74 -28.68 3.23
C LEU A 438 -8.58 -29.63 2.92
N GLY A 439 -8.16 -30.46 3.88
CA GLY A 439 -7.11 -31.46 3.68
C GLY A 439 -7.42 -32.46 2.56
N SER A 440 -8.69 -32.61 2.17
CA SER A 440 -9.09 -33.45 1.05
C SER A 440 -8.77 -32.85 -0.32
N LEU A 441 -8.52 -31.53 -0.42
CA LEU A 441 -8.18 -30.85 -1.68
C LEU A 441 -6.74 -31.21 -2.08
N GLN A 442 -6.62 -32.06 -3.10
CA GLN A 442 -5.34 -32.64 -3.49
C GLN A 442 -4.45 -31.64 -4.25
N LYS A 443 -5.01 -30.60 -4.88
CA LYS A 443 -4.25 -29.59 -5.63
C LYS A 443 -3.84 -28.37 -4.80
N LEU A 444 -4.31 -28.25 -3.56
CA LEU A 444 -4.06 -27.07 -2.73
C LEU A 444 -2.57 -26.96 -2.39
N GLN A 445 -1.96 -25.85 -2.80
CA GLN A 445 -0.54 -25.53 -2.60
C GLN A 445 -0.33 -24.43 -1.56
N VAL A 446 -1.29 -23.50 -1.45
CA VAL A 446 -1.22 -22.35 -0.54
C VAL A 446 -2.48 -22.26 0.30
N LEU A 447 -2.29 -22.22 1.62
CA LEU A 447 -3.35 -21.97 2.60
C LEU A 447 -2.93 -20.86 3.55
N VAL A 448 -3.50 -19.67 3.38
CA VAL A 448 -3.27 -18.51 4.26
C VAL A 448 -4.58 -18.15 4.95
N ILE A 449 -4.64 -18.34 6.27
CA ILE A 449 -5.81 -17.98 7.12
C ILE A 449 -5.39 -17.07 8.29
N ARG A 450 -4.21 -16.44 8.17
CA ARG A 450 -3.61 -15.59 9.20
C ARG A 450 -4.48 -14.41 9.63
N SER A 451 -4.22 -13.85 10.80
CA SER A 451 -4.88 -12.63 11.28
C SER A 451 -6.40 -12.72 11.21
N ASN A 452 -6.96 -13.74 11.88
CA ASN A 452 -8.39 -14.02 11.96
C ASN A 452 -8.78 -14.38 13.41
N ARG A 453 -9.97 -14.96 13.60
CA ARG A 453 -10.49 -15.41 14.90
C ARG A 453 -10.68 -16.93 14.93
N PHE A 454 -9.87 -17.69 14.19
CA PHE A 454 -9.91 -19.14 14.27
C PHE A 454 -9.43 -19.60 15.64
N GLN A 455 -10.09 -20.61 16.21
CA GLN A 455 -9.89 -21.02 17.60
C GLN A 455 -9.91 -22.54 17.77
N GLY A 456 -9.49 -22.98 18.96
CA GLY A 456 -9.54 -24.39 19.36
C GLY A 456 -8.32 -25.18 18.92
N ARG A 457 -8.36 -26.49 19.20
CA ARG A 457 -7.26 -27.40 18.91
C ARG A 457 -7.30 -27.86 17.46
N ILE A 458 -6.14 -27.88 16.80
CA ILE A 458 -5.99 -28.55 15.51
C ILE A 458 -5.98 -30.06 15.74
N GLY A 459 -7.13 -30.69 15.50
CA GLY A 459 -7.32 -32.12 15.64
C GLY A 459 -6.71 -32.92 14.48
N ASN A 460 -6.73 -34.25 14.59
CA ASN A 460 -6.19 -35.12 13.54
C ASN A 460 -6.98 -35.00 12.22
N PRO A 461 -6.29 -35.16 11.07
CA PRO A 461 -6.95 -35.18 9.77
C PRO A 461 -7.94 -36.35 9.69
N LYS A 462 -9.08 -36.12 9.03
CA LYS A 462 -10.05 -37.21 8.74
C LYS A 462 -9.75 -37.94 7.44
N THR A 463 -9.02 -37.31 6.52
CA THR A 463 -8.58 -37.93 5.27
C THR A 463 -7.26 -38.67 5.49
N LYS A 464 -7.03 -39.75 4.73
CA LYS A 464 -5.82 -40.58 4.80
C LYS A 464 -4.56 -39.80 4.38
N PHE A 465 -4.69 -38.84 3.47
CA PHE A 465 -3.58 -38.04 2.95
C PHE A 465 -3.99 -36.55 2.91
N PRO A 466 -3.90 -35.84 4.05
CA PRO A 466 -4.24 -34.42 4.08
C PRO A 466 -3.16 -33.59 3.37
N PHE A 467 -3.58 -32.66 2.52
CA PHE A 467 -2.72 -31.60 1.97
C PHE A 467 -1.40 -32.09 1.31
N PRO A 468 -1.43 -33.07 0.40
CA PRO A 468 -0.20 -33.67 -0.13
C PRO A 468 0.67 -32.69 -0.94
N ASN A 469 0.04 -31.70 -1.60
CA ASN A 469 0.70 -30.70 -2.44
C ASN A 469 0.89 -29.35 -1.75
N LEU A 470 0.58 -29.24 -0.45
CA LEU A 470 0.68 -27.97 0.27
C LEU A 470 2.15 -27.58 0.46
N ARG A 471 2.46 -26.34 0.11
CA ARG A 471 3.80 -25.73 0.12
C ARG A 471 3.87 -24.55 1.08
N ILE A 472 2.82 -23.75 1.16
CA ILE A 472 2.75 -22.59 2.06
C ILE A 472 1.53 -22.77 2.96
N ILE A 473 1.77 -22.74 4.26
CA ILE A 473 0.71 -22.69 5.27
C ILE A 473 1.00 -21.59 6.28
N ASP A 474 0.09 -20.62 6.34
CA ASP A 474 0.17 -19.49 7.27
C ASP A 474 -1.15 -19.40 8.04
N ILE A 475 -1.08 -19.78 9.32
CA ILE A 475 -2.20 -19.73 10.26
C ILE A 475 -1.93 -18.73 11.40
N SER A 476 -0.91 -17.89 11.23
CA SER A 476 -0.41 -16.99 12.25
C SER A 476 -1.48 -16.01 12.75
N ASN A 477 -1.28 -15.45 13.94
CA ASN A 477 -2.16 -14.41 14.49
C ASN A 477 -3.64 -14.86 14.56
N ASN A 478 -3.87 -15.97 15.27
CA ASN A 478 -5.19 -16.55 15.52
C ASN A 478 -5.30 -16.97 17.01
N GLN A 479 -6.33 -17.71 17.36
CA GLN A 479 -6.60 -18.20 18.73
C GLN A 479 -6.47 -19.73 18.81
N PHE A 480 -5.65 -20.35 17.96
CA PHE A 480 -5.42 -21.79 18.01
C PHE A 480 -4.71 -22.19 19.30
N ASN A 481 -5.07 -23.37 19.83
CA ASN A 481 -4.52 -23.86 21.09
C ASN A 481 -4.20 -25.37 21.04
N GLY A 482 -3.69 -25.89 22.15
CA GLY A 482 -3.27 -27.30 22.25
C GLY A 482 -1.93 -27.57 21.55
N PRO A 483 -1.56 -28.83 21.35
CA PRO A 483 -0.30 -29.20 20.72
C PRO A 483 -0.24 -28.88 19.23
N LEU A 484 0.99 -28.70 18.73
CA LEU A 484 1.26 -28.62 17.29
C LEU A 484 0.73 -29.89 16.58
N PRO A 485 0.18 -29.75 15.36
CA PRO A 485 -0.54 -30.80 14.67
C PRO A 485 0.39 -31.82 14.00
N ILE A 486 1.04 -32.68 14.80
CA ILE A 486 2.08 -33.63 14.38
C ILE A 486 1.67 -34.50 13.18
N THR A 487 0.40 -34.92 13.11
CA THR A 487 -0.10 -35.81 12.06
C THR A 487 -0.08 -35.16 10.68
N TYR A 488 -0.25 -33.83 10.58
CA TYR A 488 -0.18 -33.16 9.28
C TYR A 488 1.25 -33.12 8.74
N PHE A 489 2.25 -32.87 9.60
CA PHE A 489 3.66 -32.87 9.20
C PHE A 489 4.12 -34.22 8.62
N GLU A 490 3.43 -35.32 8.92
CA GLU A 490 3.72 -36.64 8.33
C GLU A 490 3.24 -36.79 6.88
N TYR A 491 2.35 -35.91 6.39
CA TYR A 491 1.70 -36.03 5.09
C TYR A 491 1.92 -34.85 4.12
N LEU A 492 2.62 -33.79 4.52
CA LEU A 492 2.99 -32.65 3.67
C LEU A 492 4.09 -33.03 2.65
N LYS A 493 3.77 -33.91 1.70
CA LYS A 493 4.73 -34.52 0.75
C LYS A 493 5.49 -33.49 -0.08
N ALA A 494 4.83 -32.43 -0.55
CA ALA A 494 5.47 -31.37 -1.32
C ALA A 494 6.55 -30.58 -0.54
N MET A 495 6.52 -30.62 0.80
CA MET A 495 7.56 -30.03 1.64
C MET A 495 8.66 -31.05 2.03
N MET A 496 8.50 -32.35 1.74
CA MET A 496 9.49 -33.38 2.08
C MET A 496 10.53 -33.62 0.99
N ASN A 497 10.14 -33.46 -0.28
CA ASN A 497 10.99 -33.79 -1.43
C ASN A 497 11.49 -32.52 -2.13
N VAL A 498 12.79 -32.45 -2.37
CA VAL A 498 13.53 -31.29 -2.92
C VAL A 498 13.45 -31.26 -4.46
N ASP A 499 12.48 -31.93 -5.08
CA ASP A 499 12.53 -32.17 -6.52
C ASP A 499 12.06 -30.96 -7.34
N GLU A 500 12.95 -29.96 -7.44
CA GLU A 500 12.80 -28.76 -8.28
C GLU A 500 12.68 -29.14 -9.77
N SER A 501 13.23 -30.30 -10.17
CA SER A 501 13.30 -30.74 -11.57
C SER A 501 11.94 -31.16 -12.17
N GLY A 502 10.96 -31.47 -11.32
CA GLY A 502 9.61 -31.89 -11.74
C GLY A 502 8.59 -30.76 -11.82
N VAL A 503 8.97 -29.51 -11.52
CA VAL A 503 8.01 -28.40 -11.47
C VAL A 503 7.85 -27.78 -12.84
N ALA A 504 6.70 -28.03 -13.48
CA ALA A 504 6.41 -27.60 -14.85
C ALA A 504 6.48 -26.07 -15.09
N ARG A 505 6.34 -25.25 -14.04
CA ARG A 505 6.39 -23.79 -14.11
C ARG A 505 7.08 -23.19 -12.89
N PRO A 506 7.91 -22.14 -13.04
CA PRO A 506 8.61 -21.50 -11.92
C PRO A 506 7.66 -20.68 -11.01
N TYR A 507 6.48 -20.28 -11.50
CA TYR A 507 5.51 -19.48 -10.77
C TYR A 507 4.12 -20.11 -10.82
N MET A 508 3.34 -19.93 -9.75
CA MET A 508 1.93 -20.32 -9.70
C MET A 508 1.09 -19.38 -10.57
N GLY A 509 0.05 -19.95 -11.18
CA GLY A 509 -0.78 -19.25 -12.14
C GLY A 509 -0.66 -19.77 -13.56
N ASP A 510 -1.36 -19.09 -14.46
CA ASP A 510 -1.47 -19.40 -15.89
C ASP A 510 -1.03 -18.21 -16.74
N SER A 511 -1.06 -18.38 -18.07
CA SER A 511 -0.65 -17.33 -19.03
C SER A 511 -1.43 -16.01 -18.88
N TYR A 512 -2.64 -16.05 -18.33
CA TYR A 512 -3.52 -14.88 -18.21
C TYR A 512 -3.55 -14.27 -16.80
N TYR A 513 -3.09 -15.01 -15.78
CA TYR A 513 -3.06 -14.53 -14.41
C TYR A 513 -1.97 -15.22 -13.62
N GLN A 514 -1.08 -14.43 -13.03
CA GLN A 514 -0.03 -14.90 -12.13
C GLN A 514 -0.49 -14.67 -10.70
N ASP A 515 -0.39 -15.70 -9.86
CA ASP A 515 -0.82 -15.58 -8.48
C ASP A 515 0.16 -14.71 -7.69
N SER A 516 -0.38 -13.91 -6.79
CA SER A 516 0.40 -13.12 -5.84
C SER A 516 -0.12 -13.31 -4.42
N LEU A 517 0.77 -13.11 -3.44
CA LEU A 517 0.51 -13.35 -2.02
C LEU A 517 1.24 -12.33 -1.16
N ASN A 518 0.73 -12.12 0.06
CA ASN A 518 1.41 -11.36 1.09
C ASN A 518 1.67 -12.23 2.32
N ILE A 519 2.92 -12.65 2.53
CA ILE A 519 3.33 -13.56 3.61
C ILE A 519 4.51 -12.98 4.40
N MET A 520 4.69 -13.47 5.62
CA MET A 520 5.86 -13.15 6.43
C MET A 520 7.08 -13.96 5.96
N MET A 521 8.16 -13.27 5.63
CA MET A 521 9.46 -13.85 5.31
C MET A 521 10.53 -13.07 6.04
N LYS A 522 11.42 -13.77 6.75
CA LYS A 522 12.58 -13.13 7.42
C LYS A 522 12.19 -11.98 8.38
N GLY A 523 11.00 -12.07 8.98
CA GLY A 523 10.46 -11.06 9.91
C GLY A 523 9.76 -9.86 9.26
N GLN A 524 9.55 -9.85 7.95
CA GLN A 524 8.85 -8.79 7.23
C GLN A 524 7.73 -9.37 6.36
N TYR A 525 6.67 -8.60 6.15
CA TYR A 525 5.63 -8.95 5.18
C TYR A 525 6.08 -8.57 3.77
N ILE A 526 6.16 -9.56 2.89
CA ILE A 526 6.56 -9.40 1.49
C ILE A 526 5.35 -9.64 0.59
N GLU A 527 5.02 -8.66 -0.25
CA GLU A 527 4.11 -8.83 -1.36
C GLU A 527 4.86 -9.48 -2.53
N MET A 528 4.62 -10.77 -2.75
CA MET A 528 5.10 -11.48 -3.92
C MET A 528 4.14 -11.24 -5.07
N GLU A 529 4.55 -10.49 -6.08
CA GLU A 529 3.77 -10.31 -7.31
C GLU A 529 3.60 -11.61 -8.11
N ARG A 530 4.51 -12.57 -7.92
CA ARG A 530 4.46 -13.91 -8.51
C ARG A 530 4.90 -14.94 -7.48
N VAL A 531 4.02 -15.86 -7.14
CA VAL A 531 4.31 -16.90 -6.15
C VAL A 531 5.20 -17.97 -6.77
N LEU A 532 6.39 -18.16 -6.20
CA LEU A 532 7.31 -19.22 -6.61
C LEU A 532 6.75 -20.60 -6.23
N THR A 533 6.72 -21.53 -7.18
CA THR A 533 6.27 -22.91 -6.96
C THR A 533 7.20 -23.73 -6.07
N ILE A 534 8.45 -23.28 -5.92
CA ILE A 534 9.46 -23.91 -5.05
C ILE A 534 9.40 -23.39 -3.60
N LEU A 535 8.72 -22.27 -3.34
CA LEU A 535 8.69 -21.68 -2.02
C LEU A 535 7.88 -22.56 -1.07
N THR A 536 8.49 -22.91 0.06
CA THR A 536 7.81 -23.65 1.12
C THR A 536 7.99 -22.97 2.48
N SER A 537 6.89 -22.77 3.18
CA SER A 537 6.88 -22.04 4.45
C SER A 537 5.76 -22.52 5.38
N ILE A 538 6.07 -22.55 6.67
CA ILE A 538 5.11 -22.80 7.75
C ILE A 538 5.19 -21.63 8.74
N ASP A 539 4.09 -20.90 8.88
CA ASP A 539 3.95 -19.84 9.89
C ASP A 539 2.73 -20.08 10.80
N PHE A 540 3.01 -20.53 12.02
CA PHE A 540 2.01 -20.76 13.08
C PHE A 540 2.19 -19.77 14.24
N SER A 541 2.91 -18.66 14.00
CA SER A 541 3.24 -17.69 15.04
C SER A 541 2.02 -16.98 15.63
N ASN A 542 2.20 -16.35 16.79
CA ASN A 542 1.19 -15.54 17.46
C ASN A 542 -0.15 -16.28 17.64
N ASN A 543 -0.08 -17.40 18.35
CA ASN A 543 -1.21 -18.26 18.70
C ASN A 543 -1.07 -18.70 20.17
N SER A 544 -1.81 -19.73 20.60
CA SER A 544 -1.71 -20.31 21.94
C SER A 544 -1.31 -21.80 21.92
N PHE A 545 -0.48 -22.22 20.96
CA PHE A 545 0.02 -23.60 20.90
C PHE A 545 0.87 -23.93 22.13
N LYS A 546 0.76 -25.17 22.62
CA LYS A 546 1.40 -25.68 23.85
C LYS A 546 2.10 -27.01 23.59
N GLY A 547 2.83 -27.52 24.58
CA GLY A 547 3.51 -28.81 24.47
C GLY A 547 4.80 -28.73 23.66
N GLU A 548 5.37 -29.90 23.37
CA GLU A 548 6.67 -30.00 22.72
C GLU A 548 6.60 -29.85 21.19
N MET A 549 7.70 -29.39 20.60
CA MET A 549 7.88 -29.38 19.17
C MET A 549 8.08 -30.80 18.61
N PRO A 550 7.31 -31.22 17.59
CA PRO A 550 7.40 -32.59 17.08
C PRO A 550 8.67 -32.82 16.25
N LYS A 551 9.44 -33.85 16.59
CA LYS A 551 10.63 -34.32 15.83
C LYS A 551 10.33 -34.60 14.34
N ARG A 552 9.06 -34.88 14.00
CA ARG A 552 8.60 -35.12 12.63
C ARG A 552 8.80 -33.92 11.69
N ILE A 553 8.94 -32.70 12.21
CA ILE A 553 9.23 -31.50 11.42
C ILE A 553 10.51 -31.68 10.60
N GLY A 554 11.52 -32.36 11.14
CA GLY A 554 12.78 -32.64 10.43
C GLY A 554 12.67 -33.52 9.19
N ARG A 555 11.46 -33.96 8.81
CA ARG A 555 11.19 -34.64 7.52
C ARG A 555 10.91 -33.67 6.38
N LEU A 556 10.60 -32.41 6.67
CA LEU A 556 10.19 -31.40 5.69
C LEU A 556 11.41 -30.73 5.04
N LYS A 557 12.28 -31.52 4.40
CA LYS A 557 13.60 -31.08 3.94
C LYS A 557 13.59 -29.92 2.93
N SER A 558 12.48 -29.71 2.23
CA SER A 558 12.34 -28.61 1.27
C SER A 558 12.01 -27.28 1.93
N LEU A 559 11.67 -27.29 3.23
CA LEU A 559 11.18 -26.12 3.97
C LEU A 559 12.22 -24.97 3.94
N LYS A 560 11.80 -23.81 3.45
CA LYS A 560 12.61 -22.58 3.47
C LYS A 560 12.32 -21.72 4.69
N GLY A 561 11.08 -21.72 5.18
CA GLY A 561 10.66 -20.90 6.31
C GLY A 561 9.94 -21.65 7.41
N LEU A 562 10.33 -21.41 8.66
CA LEU A 562 9.63 -21.94 9.84
C LEU A 562 9.48 -20.86 10.91
N ASN A 563 8.24 -20.52 11.25
CA ASN A 563 7.93 -19.54 12.29
C ASN A 563 6.88 -20.09 13.27
N PHE A 564 7.31 -20.36 14.50
CA PHE A 564 6.46 -20.75 15.64
C PHE A 564 6.52 -19.76 16.79
N SER A 565 7.03 -18.56 16.54
CA SER A 565 7.19 -17.53 17.57
C SER A 565 5.87 -17.13 18.24
N HIS A 566 5.96 -16.51 19.41
CA HIS A 566 4.78 -16.03 20.17
C HIS A 566 3.75 -17.13 20.41
N ASN A 567 4.17 -18.21 21.07
CA ASN A 567 3.32 -19.32 21.49
C ASN A 567 3.68 -19.74 22.94
N ASN A 568 3.15 -20.87 23.40
CA ASN A 568 3.44 -21.45 24.72
C ASN A 568 4.14 -22.82 24.60
N LEU A 569 5.00 -23.00 23.59
CA LEU A 569 5.73 -24.25 23.37
C LEU A 569 6.75 -24.46 24.50
N ILE A 570 6.92 -25.72 24.91
CA ILE A 570 7.82 -26.14 26.00
C ILE A 570 8.78 -27.23 25.51
N GLY A 571 9.74 -27.59 26.37
CA GLY A 571 10.72 -28.63 26.10
C GLY A 571 11.81 -28.17 25.14
N HIS A 572 12.64 -29.12 24.73
CA HIS A 572 13.83 -28.84 23.93
C HIS A 572 13.52 -28.58 22.46
N ILE A 573 14.37 -27.77 21.82
CA ILE A 573 14.42 -27.64 20.37
C ILE A 573 14.85 -29.01 19.78
N PRO A 574 14.03 -29.68 18.95
CA PRO A 574 14.37 -30.99 18.44
C PRO A 574 15.61 -30.96 17.55
N PRO A 575 16.63 -31.81 17.78
CA PRO A 575 17.83 -31.87 16.93
C PRO A 575 17.53 -32.18 15.46
N SER A 576 16.39 -32.82 15.20
CA SER A 576 15.88 -33.08 13.85
C SER A 576 15.66 -31.82 13.00
N ILE A 577 15.59 -30.63 13.60
CA ILE A 577 15.56 -29.35 12.84
C ILE A 577 16.84 -29.15 12.04
N GLY A 578 17.98 -29.67 12.50
CA GLY A 578 19.23 -29.67 11.73
C GLY A 578 19.15 -30.43 10.39
N ASN A 579 18.12 -31.27 10.20
CA ASN A 579 17.90 -31.95 8.91
C ASN A 579 17.25 -31.04 7.84
N LEU A 580 16.82 -29.84 8.19
CA LEU A 580 16.16 -28.89 7.29
C LEU A 580 17.19 -28.05 6.52
N THR A 581 18.03 -28.71 5.73
CA THR A 581 19.22 -28.07 5.11
C THR A 581 18.92 -26.90 4.16
N ASN A 582 17.68 -26.77 3.69
CA ASN A 582 17.22 -25.68 2.81
C ASN A 582 16.58 -24.51 3.57
N LEU A 583 16.57 -24.55 4.91
CA LEU A 583 15.91 -23.55 5.74
C LEU A 583 16.69 -22.23 5.69
N GLU A 584 15.98 -21.17 5.30
CA GLU A 584 16.48 -19.80 5.17
C GLU A 584 16.11 -18.94 6.37
N TRP A 585 14.97 -19.19 7.03
CA TRP A 585 14.64 -18.51 8.29
C TRP A 585 13.94 -19.42 9.31
N LEU A 586 14.34 -19.24 10.57
CA LEU A 586 13.79 -19.94 11.73
C LEU A 586 13.49 -18.94 12.85
N ASP A 587 12.21 -18.86 13.24
CA ASP A 587 11.78 -18.03 14.37
C ASP A 587 11.00 -18.87 15.40
N LEU A 588 11.63 -19.07 16.56
CA LEU A 588 11.09 -19.77 17.73
C LEU A 588 11.00 -18.83 18.95
N SER A 589 11.19 -17.52 18.75
CA SER A 589 11.21 -16.54 19.83
C SER A 589 9.87 -16.46 20.58
N PHE A 590 9.88 -15.93 21.81
CA PHE A 590 8.67 -15.79 22.63
C PHE A 590 7.92 -17.13 22.83
N ASN A 591 8.63 -18.11 23.40
CA ASN A 591 8.08 -19.39 23.82
C ASN A 591 8.61 -19.73 25.24
N LYS A 592 8.50 -20.99 25.65
CA LYS A 592 9.03 -21.53 26.92
C LYS A 592 9.96 -22.72 26.67
N LEU A 593 10.70 -22.66 25.55
CA LEU A 593 11.64 -23.72 25.16
C LEU A 593 12.83 -23.73 26.12
N ASP A 594 13.30 -24.90 26.50
CA ASP A 594 14.36 -25.09 27.49
C ASP A 594 15.49 -26.01 26.97
N GLY A 595 16.52 -26.19 27.80
CA GLY A 595 17.70 -27.00 27.48
C GLY A 595 18.64 -26.33 26.49
N GLU A 596 19.59 -27.13 25.99
CA GLU A 596 20.67 -26.64 25.13
C GLU A 596 20.23 -26.47 23.68
N ILE A 597 20.80 -25.45 23.01
CA ILE A 597 20.69 -25.32 21.57
C ILE A 597 21.54 -26.43 20.93
N SER A 598 20.89 -27.35 20.24
CA SER A 598 21.54 -28.51 19.63
C SER A 598 22.56 -28.07 18.56
N SER A 599 23.75 -28.69 18.58
CA SER A 599 24.83 -28.37 17.61
C SER A 599 24.46 -28.67 16.17
N GLN A 600 23.50 -29.57 15.94
CA GLN A 600 22.96 -29.85 14.60
C GLN A 600 22.29 -28.62 13.94
N LEU A 601 21.87 -27.60 14.70
CA LEU A 601 21.38 -26.35 14.11
C LEU A 601 22.51 -25.53 13.47
N ALA A 602 23.75 -25.71 13.91
CA ALA A 602 24.91 -25.04 13.32
C ALA A 602 25.24 -25.57 11.90
N ASP A 603 24.73 -26.75 11.54
CA ASP A 603 24.89 -27.36 10.22
C ASP A 603 23.98 -26.74 9.14
N LEU A 604 23.04 -25.85 9.52
CA LEU A 604 22.12 -25.19 8.61
C LEU A 604 22.80 -24.04 7.84
N THR A 605 23.52 -24.36 6.78
CA THR A 605 24.37 -23.39 6.05
C THR A 605 23.61 -22.37 5.19
N TRP A 606 22.29 -22.52 5.01
CA TRP A 606 21.42 -21.60 4.27
C TRP A 606 20.63 -20.66 5.19
N LEU A 607 20.77 -20.82 6.51
CA LEU A 607 19.98 -20.05 7.48
C LEU A 607 20.46 -18.60 7.52
N GLU A 608 19.62 -17.68 7.08
CA GLU A 608 19.89 -16.24 7.06
C GLU A 608 19.31 -15.50 8.27
N VAL A 609 18.21 -16.01 8.83
CA VAL A 609 17.56 -15.41 10.01
C VAL A 609 17.28 -16.49 11.05
N LEU A 610 17.85 -16.31 12.24
CA LEU A 610 17.57 -17.11 13.42
C LEU A 610 17.05 -16.21 14.55
N LYS A 611 15.92 -16.57 15.16
CA LYS A 611 15.39 -15.89 16.35
C LYS A 611 14.98 -16.92 17.40
N LEU A 612 15.66 -16.89 18.55
CA LEU A 612 15.46 -17.77 19.69
C LEU A 612 15.21 -16.99 21.00
N SER A 613 15.14 -15.67 20.93
CA SER A 613 15.01 -14.79 22.09
C SER A 613 13.71 -15.04 22.88
N HIS A 614 13.69 -14.62 24.15
CA HIS A 614 12.56 -14.83 25.05
C HIS A 614 12.14 -16.30 25.17
N ASN A 615 13.07 -17.12 25.66
CA ASN A 615 12.86 -18.55 25.98
C ASN A 615 13.58 -18.88 27.31
N GLN A 616 13.74 -20.17 27.62
CA GLN A 616 14.42 -20.69 28.81
C GLN A 616 15.65 -21.53 28.40
N LEU A 617 16.28 -21.21 27.26
CA LEU A 617 17.41 -21.94 26.74
C LEU A 617 18.65 -21.76 27.62
N THR A 618 19.46 -22.80 27.70
CA THR A 618 20.64 -22.91 28.56
C THR A 618 21.88 -23.37 27.80
N GLY A 619 23.05 -23.23 28.40
CA GLY A 619 24.29 -23.80 27.89
C GLY A 619 24.98 -22.95 26.82
N HIS A 620 25.96 -23.55 26.16
CA HIS A 620 26.79 -22.86 25.18
C HIS A 620 26.06 -22.70 23.84
N ILE A 621 26.14 -21.50 23.25
CA ILE A 621 25.66 -21.25 21.89
C ILE A 621 26.55 -22.03 20.90
N PRO A 622 25.99 -22.92 20.06
CA PRO A 622 26.77 -23.67 19.09
C PRO A 622 27.54 -22.76 18.13
N SER A 623 28.76 -23.15 17.80
CA SER A 623 29.56 -22.44 16.81
C SER A 623 29.36 -23.06 15.41
N GLY A 624 29.17 -22.23 14.40
CA GLY A 624 29.02 -22.65 13.01
C GLY A 624 29.25 -21.48 12.05
N THR A 625 29.51 -21.74 10.78
CA THR A 625 29.85 -20.66 9.82
C THR A 625 28.72 -19.64 9.70
N GLN A 626 27.47 -20.06 9.50
CA GLN A 626 26.30 -19.18 9.54
C GLN A 626 25.86 -18.86 10.97
N PHE A 627 25.97 -19.81 11.90
CA PHE A 627 25.50 -19.60 13.26
C PHE A 627 26.23 -18.45 13.97
N ASN A 628 27.50 -18.24 13.64
CA ASN A 628 28.32 -17.14 14.15
C ASN A 628 27.98 -15.78 13.52
N THR A 629 27.12 -15.70 12.51
CA THR A 629 26.75 -14.40 11.90
C THR A 629 25.55 -13.75 12.57
N PHE A 630 24.84 -14.46 13.45
CA PHE A 630 23.64 -13.94 14.11
C PHE A 630 24.00 -12.99 15.25
N ASN A 631 23.20 -11.94 15.41
CA ASN A 631 23.40 -10.91 16.43
C ASN A 631 22.94 -11.37 17.81
N ASN A 632 23.36 -10.63 18.84
CA ASN A 632 22.91 -10.83 20.23
C ASN A 632 21.38 -10.90 20.35
N ASP A 633 20.65 -10.04 19.61
CA ASP A 633 19.19 -9.95 19.63
C ASP A 633 18.47 -11.28 19.30
N SER A 634 19.15 -12.19 18.59
CA SER A 634 18.63 -13.54 18.31
C SER A 634 18.52 -14.41 19.56
N TYR A 635 19.24 -14.09 20.63
CA TYR A 635 19.41 -14.94 21.82
C TYR A 635 19.03 -14.27 23.13
N THR A 636 18.72 -12.97 23.12
CA THR A 636 18.36 -12.18 24.32
C THR A 636 17.22 -12.82 25.11
N GLU A 637 17.15 -12.51 26.41
CA GLU A 637 16.09 -13.02 27.30
C GLU A 637 16.07 -14.56 27.40
N ASN A 638 17.26 -15.17 27.30
CA ASN A 638 17.56 -16.55 27.71
C ASN A 638 18.67 -16.52 28.76
N LEU A 639 18.30 -16.51 30.05
CA LEU A 639 19.24 -16.31 31.15
C LEU A 639 20.27 -17.45 31.32
N GLY A 640 20.05 -18.61 30.71
CA GLY A 640 20.97 -19.73 30.78
C GLY A 640 22.01 -19.80 29.65
N LEU A 641 21.87 -18.99 28.60
CA LEU A 641 22.79 -19.03 27.45
C LEU A 641 24.09 -18.27 27.73
N CYS A 642 25.18 -18.79 27.17
CA CYS A 642 26.51 -18.21 27.24
C CYS A 642 27.32 -18.53 25.96
N GLY A 643 28.41 -17.81 25.74
CA GLY A 643 29.23 -17.91 24.52
C GLY A 643 28.85 -16.89 23.46
N PHE A 644 29.70 -16.75 22.44
CA PHE A 644 29.51 -15.80 21.35
C PHE A 644 28.16 -16.04 20.64
N PRO A 645 27.37 -14.99 20.31
CA PRO A 645 27.67 -13.56 20.35
C PRO A 645 27.34 -12.85 21.68
N LEU A 646 26.95 -13.58 22.74
CA LEU A 646 26.65 -12.99 24.04
C LEU A 646 27.94 -12.58 24.76
N SER A 647 27.87 -11.49 25.54
CA SER A 647 28.98 -11.06 26.41
C SER A 647 29.24 -12.01 27.60
N ARG A 648 28.33 -12.95 27.87
CA ARG A 648 28.41 -13.87 29.01
C ARG A 648 29.29 -15.06 28.68
N THR A 649 30.34 -15.29 29.46
CA THR A 649 31.24 -16.45 29.34
C THR A 649 30.62 -17.69 29.97
N CYS A 650 30.89 -18.85 29.38
CA CYS A 650 30.50 -20.14 29.96
C CYS A 650 31.55 -20.57 30.98
N ASP A 651 31.37 -20.22 32.24
CA ASP A 651 32.26 -20.69 33.29
C ASP A 651 31.80 -22.07 33.78
N ASN A 652 32.68 -23.07 33.66
CA ASN A 652 32.44 -24.43 34.18
C ASN A 652 32.44 -24.41 35.71
N HIS A 653 31.27 -24.34 36.34
CA HIS A 653 31.13 -24.73 37.75
C HIS A 653 29.89 -25.59 37.98
N GLU A 654 30.15 -26.84 38.36
CA GLU A 654 29.22 -27.77 38.98
C GLU A 654 28.43 -27.12 40.12
N ALA A 655 27.14 -27.45 40.17
CA ALA A 655 26.25 -27.46 41.34
C ALA A 655 26.62 -26.52 42.52
N LYS A 656 25.97 -25.37 42.58
CA LYS A 656 25.57 -24.78 43.86
C LYS A 656 24.07 -24.51 43.86
N GLN A 657 23.38 -25.16 44.79
CA GLN A 657 21.95 -25.01 45.08
C GLN A 657 21.60 -23.53 45.37
N PRO A 658 20.35 -23.09 45.11
CA PRO A 658 19.89 -21.77 45.52
C PRO A 658 19.66 -21.72 47.04
N PRO A 659 20.01 -20.62 47.74
CA PRO A 659 19.56 -20.40 49.12
C PRO A 659 18.04 -20.08 49.16
N PRO A 660 17.37 -20.31 50.29
CA PRO A 660 15.92 -20.28 50.38
C PRO A 660 15.33 -18.86 50.38
N SER A 661 14.09 -18.79 49.94
CA SER A 661 13.21 -17.62 49.95
C SER A 661 12.98 -17.05 51.36
N THR A 662 13.30 -15.78 51.56
CA THR A 662 12.65 -14.92 52.56
C THR A 662 11.96 -13.77 51.86
N LEU A 663 10.63 -13.79 51.95
CA LEU A 663 9.72 -12.71 51.60
C LEU A 663 9.84 -11.56 52.61
N GLN A 664 9.80 -10.35 52.02
CA GLN A 664 9.29 -9.09 52.55
C GLN A 664 10.19 -8.16 53.39
N GLN A 665 10.36 -6.97 52.77
CA GLN A 665 10.24 -5.62 53.35
C GLN A 665 11.59 -4.93 53.67
N ASP A 666 11.96 -3.76 53.15
CA ASP A 666 11.27 -2.74 52.36
C ASP A 666 12.30 -1.90 51.56
N GLU A 667 11.82 -1.38 50.43
CA GLU A 667 12.13 -0.10 49.78
C GLU A 667 13.56 0.47 49.90
N ASN A 668 14.34 0.33 48.81
CA ASN A 668 14.99 1.45 48.09
C ASN A 668 15.86 0.90 46.95
N LEU A 669 15.66 1.47 45.75
CA LEU A 669 16.48 1.41 44.51
C LEU A 669 15.70 0.94 43.28
N GLU A 670 15.25 1.99 42.59
CA GLU A 670 14.62 2.16 41.29
C GLU A 670 14.82 1.09 40.21
N HIS A 671 13.70 0.84 39.52
CA HIS A 671 13.61 0.35 38.14
C HIS A 671 14.61 1.03 37.19
N GLU A 672 15.50 0.25 36.57
CA GLU A 672 15.97 0.55 35.21
C GLU A 672 14.90 0.08 34.21
N ASN A 673 13.81 0.84 34.11
CA ASN A 673 13.06 0.94 32.87
C ASN A 673 13.77 1.96 31.98
N GLY A 674 13.87 1.67 30.68
CA GLY A 674 14.48 2.52 29.67
C GLY A 674 13.78 3.87 29.45
N PHE A 675 13.89 4.77 30.42
CA PHE A 675 13.61 6.20 30.33
C PHE A 675 14.62 6.94 31.22
N GLY A 676 15.80 7.25 30.67
CA GLY A 676 16.82 7.97 31.43
C GLY A 676 16.32 9.33 31.93
N TRP A 677 16.81 9.78 33.08
CA TRP A 677 16.55 11.11 33.66
C TRP A 677 16.74 12.27 32.67
N GLN A 678 17.54 12.06 31.62
CA GLN A 678 17.72 12.97 30.50
C GLN A 678 16.44 13.16 29.67
N ALA A 679 15.68 12.09 29.38
CA ALA A 679 14.41 12.15 28.67
C ALA A 679 13.30 12.81 29.50
N VAL A 680 13.29 12.56 30.82
CA VAL A 680 12.40 13.22 31.78
C VAL A 680 12.72 14.72 31.85
N SER A 681 13.99 15.08 31.88
CA SER A 681 14.44 16.48 31.89
C SER A 681 14.10 17.21 30.59
N ILE A 682 14.28 16.56 29.44
CA ILE A 682 13.89 17.09 28.13
C ILE A 682 12.37 17.22 28.03
N GLY A 683 11.62 16.22 28.48
CA GLY A 683 10.16 16.25 28.53
C GLY A 683 9.63 17.39 29.42
N TYR A 684 10.24 17.60 30.59
CA TYR A 684 9.86 18.67 31.51
C TYR A 684 10.20 20.05 30.95
N ALA A 685 11.37 20.21 30.32
CA ALA A 685 11.80 21.46 29.68
C ALA A 685 10.91 21.82 28.47
N CYS A 686 10.63 20.86 27.59
CA CYS A 686 9.75 21.08 26.44
C CYS A 686 8.30 21.31 26.88
N GLY A 687 7.81 20.55 27.86
CA GLY A 687 6.46 20.66 28.40
C GLY A 687 6.21 22.00 29.11
N THR A 688 7.17 22.52 29.87
CA THR A 688 7.05 23.84 30.51
C THR A 688 7.08 24.98 29.51
N ILE A 689 7.91 24.92 28.47
CA ILE A 689 7.93 25.91 27.37
C ILE A 689 6.60 25.90 26.62
N PHE A 690 6.07 24.72 26.30
CA PHE A 690 4.79 24.59 25.60
C PHE A 690 3.61 25.04 26.48
N GLY A 691 3.62 24.72 27.77
CA GLY A 691 2.64 25.17 28.75
C GLY A 691 2.65 26.68 28.96
N MET A 692 3.84 27.30 29.03
CA MET A 692 3.98 28.76 29.12
C MET A 692 3.53 29.46 27.83
N LEU A 693 3.82 28.89 26.64
CA LEU A 693 3.33 29.41 25.37
C LEU A 693 1.80 29.31 25.27
N MET A 694 1.21 28.16 25.63
CA MET A 694 -0.24 27.98 25.67
C MET A 694 -0.90 28.92 26.68
N GLY A 695 -0.33 29.07 27.88
CA GLY A 695 -0.79 30.04 28.88
C GLY A 695 -0.71 31.47 28.38
N PHE A 696 0.39 31.85 27.73
CA PHE A 696 0.57 33.17 27.12
C PHE A 696 -0.45 33.44 26.00
N PHE A 697 -0.73 32.46 25.13
CA PHE A 697 -1.79 32.56 24.13
C PHE A 697 -3.18 32.65 24.76
N MET A 698 -3.45 31.90 25.84
CA MET A 698 -4.72 31.99 26.57
C MET A 698 -4.92 33.37 27.23
N PHE A 699 -3.87 33.99 27.77
CA PHE A 699 -3.93 35.32 28.35
C PHE A 699 -3.99 36.44 27.30
N LYS A 700 -3.28 36.30 26.16
CA LYS A 700 -3.32 37.30 25.06
C LYS A 700 -4.62 37.31 24.26
N ILE A 701 -5.33 36.18 24.16
CA ILE A 701 -6.57 36.06 23.37
C ILE A 701 -7.82 36.49 24.16
N GLY A 702 -7.69 36.77 25.46
CA GLY A 702 -8.62 37.63 26.20
C GLY A 702 -10.11 37.31 26.04
N ARG A 703 -10.55 36.10 26.43
CA ARG A 703 -11.83 35.80 27.16
C ARG A 703 -12.11 34.29 27.19
N PRO A 704 -12.11 33.63 28.36
CA PRO A 704 -12.29 32.18 28.47
C PRO A 704 -13.77 31.80 28.47
N LYS A 705 -14.47 31.97 27.33
CA LYS A 705 -15.91 31.60 27.24
C LYS A 705 -16.16 30.09 27.34
N CYS A 706 -15.18 29.25 26.98
CA CYS A 706 -15.33 27.79 27.05
C CYS A 706 -15.20 27.26 28.49
N LEU A 707 -14.23 27.77 29.26
CA LEU A 707 -14.04 27.41 30.66
C LEU A 707 -15.17 27.93 31.55
N VAL A 708 -15.64 29.17 31.35
CA VAL A 708 -16.80 29.70 32.09
C VAL A 708 -18.08 28.94 31.74
N ARG A 709 -18.23 28.41 30.51
CA ARG A 709 -19.36 27.54 30.13
C ARG A 709 -19.26 26.14 30.75
N MET A 710 -18.07 25.54 30.82
CA MET A 710 -17.90 24.24 31.49
C MET A 710 -18.12 24.34 33.00
N VAL A 711 -17.61 25.38 33.66
CA VAL A 711 -17.82 25.60 35.11
C VAL A 711 -19.29 25.93 35.41
N LYS A 712 -19.98 26.73 34.57
CA LYS A 712 -21.43 26.97 34.72
C LYS A 712 -22.27 25.73 34.45
N LEU A 713 -21.85 24.85 33.53
CA LEU A 713 -22.53 23.60 33.23
C LEU A 713 -22.38 22.60 34.39
N GLU A 714 -21.19 22.50 35.00
CA GLU A 714 -20.98 21.71 36.21
C GLU A 714 -21.75 22.24 37.42
N GLN A 715 -21.77 23.56 37.65
CA GLN A 715 -22.59 24.16 38.71
C GLN A 715 -24.10 23.89 38.51
N HIS A 716 -24.60 23.92 37.27
CA HIS A 716 -26.00 23.59 36.97
C HIS A 716 -26.32 22.10 37.18
N ILE A 717 -25.39 21.20 36.84
CA ILE A 717 -25.53 19.76 37.08
C ILE A 717 -25.49 19.46 38.58
N MET A 718 -24.64 20.14 39.36
CA MET A 718 -24.54 20.00 40.80
C MET A 718 -25.79 20.53 41.54
N LEU A 719 -26.33 21.69 41.13
CA LEU A 719 -27.59 22.25 41.66
C LEU A 719 -28.82 21.39 41.33
N ARG A 720 -28.87 20.75 40.15
CA ARG A 720 -29.94 19.77 39.81
C ARG A 720 -29.86 18.50 40.66
N ARG A 721 -28.65 18.04 41.01
CA ARG A 721 -28.45 16.90 41.92
C ARG A 721 -28.85 17.23 43.36
N LEU A 722 -28.57 18.46 43.83
CA LEU A 722 -28.99 18.93 45.15
C LEU A 722 -30.51 19.13 45.27
N LYS A 723 -31.19 19.68 44.24
CA LYS A 723 -32.67 19.77 44.23
C LYS A 723 -33.37 18.41 44.15
N LYS A 724 -32.82 17.44 43.42
CA LYS A 724 -33.33 16.04 43.41
C LYS A 724 -33.18 15.35 44.77
N ASN A 725 -32.14 15.69 45.55
CA ASN A 725 -31.92 15.15 46.88
C ASN A 725 -32.71 15.88 47.97
N ALA A 726 -33.04 17.16 47.79
CA ALA A 726 -33.93 17.92 48.68
C ALA A 726 -35.39 17.45 48.59
N HIS A 727 -35.92 17.16 47.39
CA HIS A 727 -37.26 16.57 47.24
C HIS A 727 -37.39 15.12 47.74
N LYS A 728 -36.27 14.42 47.99
CA LYS A 728 -36.28 13.11 48.65
C LYS A 728 -36.26 13.18 50.18
N ARG A 729 -36.02 14.36 50.77
CA ARG A 729 -35.99 14.58 52.23
C ARG A 729 -37.24 15.25 52.82
N ASP A 730 -38.04 15.95 52.02
CA ASP A 730 -39.34 16.51 52.47
C ASP A 730 -40.55 15.56 52.29
N GLY A 731 -40.34 14.33 51.79
CA GLY A 731 -41.37 13.28 51.73
C GLY A 731 -41.32 12.25 52.87
N ARG A 732 -40.47 12.49 53.88
CA ARG A 732 -40.38 11.71 55.13
C ARG A 732 -40.12 12.65 56.30
N ARG A 733 -41.13 13.43 56.66
CA ARG A 733 -41.35 13.90 58.01
C ARG A 733 -42.82 13.79 58.32
#